data_AF-A0A2A7URB4-F1
#
_entry.id   AF-A0A2A7URB4-F1
#
_cell.length_a   1.000
_cell.length_b   1.000
_cell.length_c   1.000
_cell.angle_alpha   90.00
_cell.angle_beta   90.00
_cell.angle_gamma   90.00
#
_symmetry.space_group_name_H-M   'P 1'
#
loop_
_entity.id
_entity.type
_entity.pdbx_description
1 polymer ?
#
loop_
_entity_poly.entity_id
_entity_poly.type
_entity_poly.pdbx_seq_one_letter_code
_entity_poly.pdbx_strand_id
1 'polypeptide(L)'
;MTTHWIRERIRESEESQTHNSFRSCDDFLGLAPQLNARAPQLLAEVAAAIGPVDDSAGVEALRTLAAQRGPGFDADMVLTMACAILLSQRPDLSTWHMVRQVAYHSWPVEQWLGEAMSAHRRVSAEAGEAYVTLAVLLFEALESGELEAMSERRNQDRKNAREHWRENRSLEDIWWGLRGSDFMNFEEEMRVFGVLSEIDPAVFQRLLGNSQDPLLVDAALLSAGVGAFTPRFAMWEACASAAPDAFAEDGSWNGSVLLPLLLLRARDELLEPGRQIPRFNANQAEVASLTSEVDALVQAVVDVLAQRTDAPGVFARWSTWLMRQQLRQRNQDPVDIRSSDYVDKALVVRLGRAVLDRGLVPAPPADAAPWEAWCYQCVLSMLANESIGEPPPFAAFADQWQLTPEDWHQQKGRDLLARASTRLPSDEIPGLFANLLVFPLASRAGFAAGWLRLWNSAHYLREVLEFGSFDADEKVYSDRSDASSLLLLLGCMGLGCFDQAASRLGKDDQVEAGELVSLHRILTSAAMEISQLDDTLHRDRWQTILQHLALRRIYGDERVAGTSRAAVFAPGDETLIQAYMQYFQADPGELIAFLHASMSNRFDAAMLRDELQGAAIDLRACVANLQRLHDLNDRRYPLRADALQAIAPLMPTVHRPVQPVLAIMPGRSGPSHF
;
A
#
# COMPACT_ATOMS: atom_id res chain seq x y z
N MET A 1 21.11 -25.90 -0.38
CA MET A 1 20.69 -26.12 -1.78
C MET A 1 20.44 -24.74 -2.37
N THR A 2 21.23 -24.36 -3.37
CA THR A 2 21.22 -23.04 -4.00
C THR A 2 19.98 -22.89 -4.88
N THR A 3 19.00 -22.14 -4.38
CA THR A 3 17.76 -21.79 -5.08
C THR A 3 18.05 -20.66 -6.08
N HIS A 4 18.21 -21.03 -7.35
CA HIS A 4 18.32 -20.09 -8.46
C HIS A 4 16.92 -19.66 -8.97
N TRP A 5 16.71 -18.35 -9.08
CA TRP A 5 15.41 -17.68 -9.34
C TRP A 5 15.13 -17.52 -10.84
N ILE A 6 13.90 -17.18 -11.22
CA ILE A 6 13.44 -17.13 -12.63
C ILE A 6 14.23 -16.14 -13.50
N ARG A 7 14.78 -15.04 -12.96
CA ARG A 7 15.70 -14.19 -13.75
C ARG A 7 16.95 -14.95 -14.20
N GLU A 8 17.42 -15.96 -13.49
CA GLU A 8 18.56 -16.76 -13.96
C GLU A 8 18.14 -17.71 -15.09
N ARG A 9 16.90 -18.22 -15.08
CA ARG A 9 16.35 -19.02 -16.20
C ARG A 9 16.03 -18.20 -17.44
N ILE A 10 15.57 -16.96 -17.26
CA ILE A 10 15.30 -16.03 -18.37
C ILE A 10 16.62 -15.46 -18.89
N ARG A 11 17.60 -15.15 -18.01
CA ARG A 11 18.94 -14.68 -18.41
C ARG A 11 19.73 -15.76 -19.13
N GLU A 12 19.62 -17.04 -18.76
CA GLU A 12 20.15 -18.15 -19.55
C GLU A 12 19.51 -18.27 -20.96
N SER A 13 18.31 -17.69 -21.18
CA SER A 13 17.69 -17.60 -22.51
C SER A 13 17.95 -16.27 -23.24
N GLU A 14 18.25 -15.20 -22.51
CA GLU A 14 18.50 -13.84 -23.01
C GLU A 14 20.00 -13.50 -23.15
N GLU A 15 20.92 -14.39 -22.78
CA GLU A 15 22.37 -14.28 -23.07
C GLU A 15 22.68 -14.25 -24.58
N SER A 16 21.66 -14.32 -25.44
CA SER A 16 21.77 -14.15 -26.89
C SER A 16 21.71 -12.69 -27.38
N GLN A 17 21.57 -11.69 -26.50
CA GLN A 17 21.62 -10.27 -26.88
C GLN A 17 22.51 -9.43 -25.96
N THR A 18 23.78 -9.79 -25.84
CA THR A 18 24.79 -8.86 -25.31
C THR A 18 24.94 -7.67 -26.26
N HIS A 19 24.48 -6.49 -25.84
CA HIS A 19 24.89 -5.23 -26.43
C HIS A 19 26.43 -5.14 -26.39
N ASN A 20 27.09 -5.20 -27.55
CA ASN A 20 28.55 -5.14 -27.75
C ASN A 20 29.24 -3.85 -27.24
N SER A 21 28.53 -2.98 -26.51
CA SER A 21 28.98 -1.63 -26.12
C SER A 21 29.28 -1.44 -24.64
N PHE A 22 29.08 -2.44 -23.77
CA PHE A 22 29.40 -2.34 -22.34
C PHE A 22 30.64 -3.17 -21.99
N ARG A 23 31.57 -2.60 -21.21
CA ARG A 23 32.78 -3.29 -20.73
C ARG A 23 32.60 -3.69 -19.27
N SER A 24 33.01 -4.90 -18.93
CA SER A 24 32.97 -5.49 -17.59
C SER A 24 34.34 -5.42 -16.89
N CYS A 25 34.37 -5.64 -15.58
CA CYS A 25 35.60 -5.82 -14.81
C CYS A 25 36.57 -6.83 -15.45
N ASP A 26 36.06 -7.94 -15.99
CA ASP A 26 36.88 -8.97 -16.62
C ASP A 26 37.53 -8.49 -17.94
N ASP A 27 36.88 -7.58 -18.68
CA ASP A 27 37.49 -6.95 -19.86
C ASP A 27 38.70 -6.09 -19.48
N PHE A 28 38.60 -5.32 -18.40
CA PHE A 28 39.71 -4.51 -17.87
C PHE A 28 40.82 -5.36 -17.24
N LEU A 29 40.47 -6.47 -16.57
CA LEU A 29 41.45 -7.45 -16.08
C LEU A 29 42.18 -8.14 -17.24
N GLY A 30 41.51 -8.42 -18.34
CA GLY A 30 42.14 -8.94 -19.56
C GLY A 30 43.07 -7.94 -20.24
N LEU A 31 42.80 -6.65 -20.10
CA LEU A 31 43.60 -5.56 -20.66
C LEU A 31 44.93 -5.35 -19.90
N ALA A 32 44.92 -5.39 -18.57
CA ALA A 32 46.09 -5.03 -17.74
C ALA A 32 47.36 -5.87 -18.02
N PRO A 33 47.31 -7.23 -18.13
CA PRO A 33 48.47 -8.04 -18.49
C PRO A 33 49.01 -7.74 -19.88
N GLN A 34 48.13 -7.45 -20.84
CA GLN A 34 48.51 -7.14 -22.22
C GLN A 34 49.22 -5.79 -22.30
N LEU A 35 48.73 -4.80 -21.55
CA LEU A 35 49.36 -3.50 -21.41
C LEU A 35 50.73 -3.60 -20.72
N ASN A 36 50.83 -4.35 -19.63
CA ASN A 36 52.11 -4.57 -18.94
C ASN A 36 53.15 -5.26 -19.83
N ALA A 37 52.74 -6.18 -20.72
CA ALA A 37 53.64 -6.87 -21.63
C ALA A 37 54.08 -6.02 -22.84
N ARG A 38 53.18 -5.19 -23.38
CA ARG A 38 53.41 -4.49 -24.67
C ARG A 38 53.70 -3.00 -24.54
N ALA A 39 53.23 -2.36 -23.47
CA ALA A 39 53.36 -0.92 -23.22
C ALA A 39 53.29 -0.59 -21.71
N PRO A 40 54.28 -1.04 -20.91
CA PRO A 40 54.22 -0.99 -19.44
C PRO A 40 54.11 0.42 -18.82
N GLN A 41 54.50 1.46 -19.56
CA GLN A 41 54.43 2.85 -19.10
C GLN A 41 53.15 3.57 -19.54
N LEU A 42 52.34 2.97 -20.42
CA LEU A 42 51.21 3.65 -21.06
C LEU A 42 50.21 4.22 -20.06
N LEU A 43 49.76 3.40 -19.12
CA LEU A 43 48.75 3.80 -18.14
C LEU A 43 49.24 4.92 -17.23
N ALA A 44 50.52 4.89 -16.84
CA ALA A 44 51.13 5.94 -16.02
C ALA A 44 51.30 7.25 -16.82
N GLU A 45 51.70 7.17 -18.09
CA GLU A 45 51.82 8.33 -18.97
C GLU A 45 50.45 9.00 -19.21
N VAL A 46 49.41 8.21 -19.51
CA VAL A 46 48.05 8.73 -19.71
C VAL A 46 47.49 9.28 -18.39
N ALA A 47 47.67 8.59 -17.26
CA ALA A 47 47.22 9.07 -15.95
C ALA A 47 47.90 10.38 -15.54
N ALA A 48 49.20 10.55 -15.83
CA ALA A 48 49.93 11.79 -15.57
C ALA A 48 49.51 12.94 -16.49
N ALA A 49 48.97 12.64 -17.68
CA ALA A 49 48.46 13.64 -18.62
C ALA A 49 47.04 14.12 -18.31
N ILE A 50 46.29 13.41 -17.45
CA ILE A 50 44.98 13.87 -16.98
C ILE A 50 45.18 15.07 -16.06
N GLY A 51 44.80 16.24 -16.55
CA GLY A 51 44.72 17.49 -15.81
C GLY A 51 43.29 18.07 -15.86
N PRO A 52 43.11 19.37 -15.57
CA PRO A 52 41.85 20.06 -15.78
C PRO A 52 41.46 19.99 -17.27
N VAL A 53 40.29 19.45 -17.57
CA VAL A 53 39.76 19.35 -18.92
C VAL A 53 38.50 20.21 -18.99
N ASP A 54 38.56 21.28 -19.78
CA ASP A 54 37.47 22.26 -19.86
C ASP A 54 36.40 21.88 -20.90
N ASP A 55 36.70 20.97 -21.83
CA ASP A 55 35.80 20.60 -22.93
C ASP A 55 36.06 19.21 -23.54
N SER A 56 35.25 18.84 -24.53
CA SER A 56 35.39 17.59 -25.29
C SER A 56 36.68 17.50 -26.11
N ALA A 57 37.30 18.62 -26.47
CA ALA A 57 38.56 18.62 -27.22
C ALA A 57 39.73 18.15 -26.34
N GLY A 58 39.73 18.52 -25.06
CA GLY A 58 40.71 18.01 -24.09
C GLY A 58 40.60 16.50 -23.86
N VAL A 59 39.38 15.94 -23.78
CA VAL A 59 39.18 14.49 -23.70
C VAL A 59 39.65 13.78 -24.98
N GLU A 60 39.37 14.36 -26.16
CA GLU A 60 39.81 13.77 -27.43
C GLU A 60 41.34 13.79 -27.58
N ALA A 61 42.03 14.79 -27.02
CA ALA A 61 43.48 14.80 -26.94
C ALA A 61 44.03 13.66 -26.07
N LEU A 62 43.39 13.37 -24.93
CA LEU A 62 43.75 12.24 -24.07
C LEU A 62 43.49 10.89 -24.75
N ARG A 63 42.37 10.75 -25.47
CA ARG A 63 42.08 9.56 -26.30
C ARG A 63 43.10 9.37 -27.40
N THR A 64 43.46 10.46 -28.09
CA THR A 64 44.49 10.44 -29.14
C THR A 64 45.84 10.03 -28.56
N LEU A 65 46.21 10.54 -27.38
CA LEU A 65 47.43 10.13 -26.68
C LEU A 65 47.41 8.63 -26.35
N ALA A 66 46.30 8.12 -25.80
CA ALA A 66 46.13 6.70 -25.50
C ALA A 66 46.25 5.83 -26.77
N ALA A 67 45.63 6.24 -27.89
CA ALA A 67 45.71 5.53 -29.17
C ALA A 67 47.12 5.53 -29.78
N GLN A 68 47.82 6.68 -29.70
CA GLN A 68 49.18 6.82 -30.25
C GLN A 68 50.21 6.04 -29.45
N ARG A 69 50.08 6.02 -28.13
CA ARG A 69 51.04 5.38 -27.21
C ARG A 69 50.73 3.89 -26.99
N GLY A 70 49.50 3.46 -27.24
CA GLY A 70 49.05 2.07 -27.15
C GLY A 70 48.43 1.54 -28.44
N PRO A 71 49.16 1.50 -29.58
CA PRO A 71 48.59 1.06 -30.85
C PRO A 71 48.08 -0.40 -30.76
N GLY A 72 46.80 -0.58 -31.07
CA GLY A 72 46.11 -1.87 -31.02
C GLY A 72 45.37 -2.17 -29.72
N PHE A 73 45.31 -1.22 -28.79
CA PHE A 73 44.42 -1.25 -27.63
C PHE A 73 43.22 -0.31 -27.83
N ASP A 74 42.10 -0.61 -27.16
CA ASP A 74 40.92 0.26 -27.12
C ASP A 74 41.26 1.52 -26.30
N ALA A 75 41.34 2.67 -26.98
CA ALA A 75 41.77 3.93 -26.37
C ALA A 75 40.85 4.39 -25.24
N ASP A 76 39.55 4.08 -25.34
CA ASP A 76 38.59 4.39 -24.28
C ASP A 76 38.82 3.54 -23.04
N MET A 77 39.06 2.24 -23.22
CA MET A 77 39.40 1.37 -22.08
C MET A 77 40.73 1.77 -21.41
N VAL A 78 41.74 2.16 -22.21
CA VAL A 78 43.02 2.66 -21.67
C VAL A 78 42.80 3.94 -20.87
N LEU A 79 42.00 4.88 -21.39
CA LEU A 79 41.68 6.14 -20.69
C LEU A 79 40.91 5.89 -19.39
N THR A 80 39.88 5.04 -19.40
CA THR A 80 39.11 4.69 -18.19
C THR A 80 40.00 4.02 -17.14
N MET A 81 40.87 3.09 -17.55
CA MET A 81 41.81 2.43 -16.63
C MET A 81 42.85 3.43 -16.06
N ALA A 82 43.32 4.38 -16.87
CA ALA A 82 44.20 5.45 -16.43
C ALA A 82 43.51 6.37 -15.39
N CYS A 83 42.22 6.70 -15.58
CA CYS A 83 41.43 7.41 -14.58
C CYS A 83 41.34 6.63 -13.25
N ALA A 84 41.06 5.32 -13.30
CA ALA A 84 41.00 4.47 -12.11
C ALA A 84 42.36 4.42 -11.37
N ILE A 85 43.47 4.30 -12.10
CA ILE A 85 44.83 4.32 -11.53
C ILE A 85 45.11 5.67 -10.89
N LEU A 86 44.77 6.76 -11.58
CA LEU A 86 44.98 8.11 -11.07
C LEU A 86 44.26 8.31 -9.72
N LEU A 87 43.00 7.89 -9.61
CA LEU A 87 42.24 7.94 -8.36
C LEU A 87 42.88 7.11 -7.23
N SER A 88 43.54 5.99 -7.56
CA SER A 88 44.24 5.17 -6.57
C SER A 88 45.56 5.80 -6.09
N GLN A 89 46.25 6.53 -6.96
CA GLN A 89 47.53 7.17 -6.63
C GLN A 89 47.33 8.47 -5.84
N ARG A 90 46.21 9.17 -6.09
CA ARG A 90 45.85 10.45 -5.47
C ARG A 90 44.36 10.44 -5.08
N PRO A 91 43.99 9.77 -3.97
CA PRO A 91 42.59 9.67 -3.54
C PRO A 91 42.13 10.95 -2.84
N ASP A 92 42.02 12.05 -3.59
CA ASP A 92 41.59 13.36 -3.09
C ASP A 92 40.49 14.00 -3.97
N LEU A 93 39.79 15.00 -3.42
CA LEU A 93 38.69 15.69 -4.10
C LEU A 93 39.14 16.39 -5.39
N SER A 94 40.37 16.93 -5.43
CA SER A 94 40.90 17.61 -6.62
C SER A 94 41.07 16.66 -7.79
N THR A 95 41.60 15.47 -7.52
CA THR A 95 41.78 14.40 -8.50
C THR A 95 40.44 13.83 -8.94
N TRP A 96 39.49 13.69 -8.02
CA TRP A 96 38.11 13.34 -8.37
C TRP A 96 37.49 14.34 -9.35
N HIS A 97 37.61 15.65 -9.09
CA HIS A 97 37.10 16.67 -10.00
C HIS A 97 37.69 16.56 -11.42
N MET A 98 38.99 16.28 -11.55
CA MET A 98 39.62 16.07 -12.86
C MET A 98 39.04 14.85 -13.58
N VAL A 99 38.94 13.71 -12.90
CA VAL A 99 38.37 12.48 -13.49
C VAL A 99 36.89 12.66 -13.83
N ARG A 100 36.14 13.38 -13.00
CA ARG A 100 34.73 13.70 -13.23
C ARG A 100 34.53 14.60 -14.46
N GLN A 101 35.42 15.57 -14.71
CA GLN A 101 35.40 16.35 -15.96
C GLN A 101 35.62 15.47 -17.19
N VAL A 102 36.56 14.53 -17.11
CA VAL A 102 36.77 13.56 -18.20
C VAL A 102 35.52 12.70 -18.40
N ALA A 103 34.90 12.20 -17.33
CA ALA A 103 33.67 11.42 -17.39
C ALA A 103 32.50 12.21 -18.00
N TYR A 104 32.30 13.46 -17.59
CA TYR A 104 31.24 14.33 -18.11
C TYR A 104 31.32 14.53 -19.64
N HIS A 105 32.53 14.47 -20.21
CA HIS A 105 32.77 14.59 -21.65
C HIS A 105 33.08 13.25 -22.34
N SER A 106 32.97 12.10 -21.64
CA SER A 106 33.27 10.78 -22.16
C SER A 106 32.30 9.73 -21.62
N TRP A 107 31.32 9.34 -22.44
CA TRP A 107 30.39 8.28 -22.11
C TRP A 107 31.08 6.97 -21.68
N PRO A 108 32.17 6.49 -22.33
CA PRO A 108 32.89 5.31 -21.86
C PRO A 108 33.49 5.45 -20.47
N VAL A 109 34.12 6.60 -20.15
CA VAL A 109 34.69 6.81 -18.81
C VAL A 109 33.57 6.93 -17.79
N GLU A 110 32.54 7.72 -18.08
CA GLU A 110 31.36 7.83 -17.23
C GLU A 110 30.80 6.45 -16.93
N GLN A 111 30.60 5.59 -17.93
CA GLN A 111 29.90 4.33 -17.73
C GLN A 111 30.76 3.18 -17.18
N TRP A 112 32.05 3.15 -17.51
CA TRP A 112 32.94 2.02 -17.21
C TRP A 112 33.88 2.25 -16.02
N LEU A 113 33.93 3.45 -15.42
CA LEU A 113 34.87 3.78 -14.35
C LEU A 113 34.80 2.82 -13.15
N GLY A 114 33.60 2.46 -12.70
CA GLY A 114 33.43 1.52 -11.58
C GLY A 114 34.04 0.15 -11.85
N GLU A 115 33.81 -0.40 -13.06
CA GLU A 115 34.39 -1.67 -13.50
C GLU A 115 35.92 -1.61 -13.58
N ALA A 116 36.47 -0.50 -14.06
CA ALA A 116 37.91 -0.28 -14.13
C ALA A 116 38.54 -0.17 -12.73
N MET A 117 37.89 0.51 -11.78
CA MET A 117 38.34 0.56 -10.37
C MET A 117 38.33 -0.83 -9.73
N SER A 118 37.25 -1.59 -9.90
CA SER A 118 37.15 -2.98 -9.40
C SER A 118 38.22 -3.89 -10.01
N ALA A 119 38.53 -3.72 -11.30
CA ALA A 119 39.62 -4.43 -11.96
C ALA A 119 41.00 -4.02 -11.41
N HIS A 120 41.25 -2.71 -11.24
CA HIS A 120 42.53 -2.22 -10.74
C HIS A 120 42.84 -2.72 -9.33
N ARG A 121 41.85 -2.72 -8.43
CA ARG A 121 41.97 -3.29 -7.07
C ARG A 121 42.46 -4.74 -7.10
N ARG A 122 41.93 -5.57 -8.00
CA ARG A 122 42.30 -7.00 -8.07
C ARG A 122 43.77 -7.20 -8.49
N VAL A 123 44.37 -6.19 -9.13
CA VAL A 123 45.77 -6.22 -9.59
C VAL A 123 46.70 -5.46 -8.64
N SER A 124 46.19 -4.51 -7.85
CA SER A 124 46.94 -3.67 -6.91
C SER A 124 46.32 -3.71 -5.51
N ALA A 125 47.05 -4.28 -4.55
CA ALA A 125 46.58 -4.38 -3.16
C ALA A 125 46.37 -3.00 -2.51
N GLU A 126 47.22 -2.02 -2.83
CA GLU A 126 47.16 -0.65 -2.28
C GLU A 126 45.97 0.15 -2.85
N ALA A 127 45.50 -0.18 -4.05
CA ALA A 127 44.38 0.53 -4.68
C ALA A 127 43.07 0.37 -3.91
N GLY A 128 42.88 -0.75 -3.20
CA GLY A 128 41.71 -0.97 -2.37
C GLY A 128 41.57 0.09 -1.27
N GLU A 129 42.63 0.30 -0.48
CA GLU A 129 42.65 1.29 0.60
C GLU A 129 42.50 2.72 0.08
N ALA A 130 43.10 3.02 -1.08
CA ALA A 130 42.97 4.33 -1.72
C ALA A 130 41.52 4.60 -2.17
N TYR A 131 40.84 3.62 -2.77
CA TYR A 131 39.44 3.79 -3.17
C TYR A 131 38.49 3.90 -1.97
N VAL A 132 38.75 3.18 -0.87
CA VAL A 132 38.01 3.37 0.38
C VAL A 132 38.21 4.79 0.90
N THR A 133 39.45 5.29 0.92
CA THR A 133 39.78 6.67 1.32
C THR A 133 39.03 7.70 0.48
N LEU A 134 39.07 7.54 -0.86
CA LEU A 134 38.36 8.42 -1.78
C LEU A 134 36.84 8.40 -1.53
N ALA A 135 36.26 7.21 -1.37
CA ALA A 135 34.82 7.07 -1.17
C ALA A 135 34.34 7.73 0.13
N VAL A 136 35.12 7.62 1.22
CA VAL A 136 34.86 8.32 2.49
C VAL A 136 34.89 9.84 2.27
N LEU A 137 35.94 10.36 1.64
CA LEU A 137 36.06 11.80 1.37
C LEU A 137 34.91 12.34 0.52
N LEU A 138 34.51 11.61 -0.53
CA LEU A 138 33.39 12.00 -1.37
C LEU A 138 32.06 11.99 -0.62
N PHE A 139 31.83 10.97 0.20
CA PHE A 139 30.62 10.87 1.00
C PHE A 139 30.52 12.03 2.01
N GLU A 140 31.60 12.30 2.74
CA GLU A 140 31.66 13.40 3.72
C GLU A 140 31.51 14.77 3.06
N ALA A 141 32.16 15.00 1.91
CA ALA A 141 32.03 16.25 1.16
C ALA A 141 30.63 16.45 0.56
N LEU A 142 29.95 15.36 0.18
CA LEU A 142 28.55 15.43 -0.22
C LEU A 142 27.67 15.77 0.98
N GLU A 143 27.80 15.07 2.11
CA GLU A 143 27.02 15.30 3.34
C GLU A 143 27.13 16.75 3.83
N SER A 144 28.35 17.32 3.83
CA SER A 144 28.60 18.72 4.23
C SER A 144 28.10 19.74 3.21
N GLY A 145 27.89 19.33 1.96
CA GLY A 145 27.53 20.20 0.84
C GLY A 145 28.71 20.94 0.22
N GLU A 146 29.94 20.50 0.49
CA GLU A 146 31.16 21.02 -0.14
C GLU A 146 31.33 20.51 -1.59
N LEU A 147 30.81 19.31 -1.90
CA LEU A 147 30.92 18.72 -3.24
C LEU A 147 29.73 19.08 -4.12
N GLU A 148 29.97 20.00 -5.06
CA GLU A 148 29.04 20.38 -6.11
C GLU A 148 29.13 19.43 -7.31
N ALA A 149 27.98 19.05 -7.88
CA ALA A 149 27.86 18.40 -9.18
C ALA A 149 28.27 19.35 -10.32
N MET A 150 28.55 18.79 -11.50
CA MET A 150 28.88 19.60 -12.68
C MET A 150 27.70 20.44 -13.19
N SER A 151 26.47 20.02 -12.89
CA SER A 151 25.25 20.72 -13.30
C SER A 151 24.75 21.67 -12.20
N GLU A 152 24.65 22.96 -12.51
CA GLU A 152 24.07 23.97 -11.61
C GLU A 152 22.63 23.61 -11.20
N ARG A 153 21.86 23.02 -12.12
CA ARG A 153 20.50 22.53 -11.83
C ARG A 153 20.53 21.44 -10.75
N ARG A 154 21.39 20.43 -10.89
CA ARG A 154 21.53 19.36 -9.88
C ARG A 154 21.94 19.93 -8.52
N ASN A 155 22.82 20.94 -8.50
CA ASN A 155 23.22 21.61 -7.25
C ASN A 155 22.05 22.33 -6.59
N GLN A 156 21.25 23.06 -7.36
CA GLN A 156 20.05 23.72 -6.84
C GLN A 156 19.02 22.71 -6.33
N ASP A 157 18.82 21.61 -7.05
CA ASP A 157 17.90 20.54 -6.66
C ASP A 157 18.36 19.84 -5.37
N ARG A 158 19.65 19.49 -5.26
CA ARG A 158 20.26 18.97 -4.02
C ARG A 158 20.07 19.94 -2.84
N LYS A 159 20.31 21.23 -3.06
CA LYS A 159 20.17 22.27 -2.03
C LYS A 159 18.72 22.39 -1.55
N ASN A 160 17.78 22.51 -2.48
CA ASN A 160 16.34 22.61 -2.17
C ASN A 160 15.85 21.39 -1.39
N ALA A 161 16.25 20.18 -1.81
CA ALA A 161 15.84 18.94 -1.14
C ALA A 161 16.41 18.84 0.29
N ARG A 162 17.66 19.26 0.50
CA ARG A 162 18.28 19.33 1.84
C ARG A 162 17.64 20.37 2.74
N GLU A 163 17.35 21.56 2.22
CA GLU A 163 16.64 22.61 2.96
C GLU A 163 15.26 22.12 3.38
N HIS A 164 14.51 21.52 2.46
CA HIS A 164 13.22 20.92 2.75
C HIS A 164 13.29 19.84 3.85
N TRP A 165 14.27 18.93 3.76
CA TRP A 165 14.49 17.89 4.78
C TRP A 165 14.86 18.45 6.15
N ARG A 166 15.71 19.49 6.20
CA ARG A 166 16.08 20.15 7.47
C ARG A 166 14.89 20.83 8.13
N GLU A 167 13.99 21.42 7.34
CA GLU A 167 12.80 22.10 7.84
C GLU A 167 11.68 21.14 8.23
N ASN A 168 11.52 20.03 7.51
CA ASN A 168 10.39 19.11 7.64
C ASN A 168 10.83 17.69 8.01
N ARG A 169 11.89 17.54 8.82
CA ARG A 169 12.44 16.23 9.17
C ARG A 169 11.38 15.32 9.79
N SER A 170 10.85 14.40 8.99
CA SER A 170 9.78 13.51 9.40
C SER A 170 10.01 12.11 8.86
N LEU A 171 9.64 11.11 9.68
CA LEU A 171 9.61 9.72 9.22
C LEU A 171 8.58 9.55 8.09
N GLU A 172 7.51 10.35 8.10
CA GLU A 172 6.48 10.36 7.07
C GLU A 172 7.06 10.69 5.67
N ASP A 173 8.01 11.63 5.56
CA ASP A 173 8.62 11.94 4.26
C ASP A 173 9.45 10.77 3.71
N ILE A 174 10.13 10.02 4.59
CA ILE A 174 10.80 8.77 4.18
C ILE A 174 9.75 7.79 3.68
N TRP A 175 8.70 7.52 4.47
CA TRP A 175 7.58 6.64 4.11
C TRP A 175 6.86 7.00 2.82
N TRP A 176 7.00 8.22 2.34
CA TRP A 176 6.48 8.67 1.06
C TRP A 176 7.47 8.61 -0.10
N GLY A 177 8.63 7.97 0.09
CA GLY A 177 9.67 7.83 -0.91
C GLY A 177 10.40 9.15 -1.18
N LEU A 178 10.56 10.00 -0.16
CA LEU A 178 11.29 11.27 -0.24
C LEU A 178 10.79 12.14 -1.42
N ARG A 179 9.52 12.59 -1.36
CA ARG A 179 8.88 13.32 -2.45
C ARG A 179 9.73 14.52 -2.90
N GLY A 180 10.03 14.60 -4.19
CA GLY A 180 10.90 15.65 -4.74
C GLY A 180 12.39 15.31 -4.73
N SER A 181 12.77 14.11 -4.26
CA SER A 181 14.09 13.55 -4.47
C SER A 181 14.23 12.98 -5.87
N ASP A 182 15.40 13.19 -6.47
CA ASP A 182 15.84 12.49 -7.67
C ASP A 182 17.21 11.90 -7.37
N PHE A 183 17.32 10.57 -7.36
CA PHE A 183 18.59 9.89 -7.11
C PHE A 183 19.63 10.25 -8.18
N MET A 184 19.19 10.65 -9.38
CA MET A 184 20.07 11.14 -10.46
C MET A 184 20.86 12.38 -10.05
N ASN A 185 20.44 13.06 -8.98
CA ASN A 185 21.23 14.13 -8.42
C ASN A 185 22.60 13.65 -7.92
N PHE A 186 22.79 12.37 -7.56
CA PHE A 186 24.05 11.81 -7.05
C PHE A 186 24.78 10.88 -8.04
N GLU A 187 24.32 10.83 -9.29
CA GLU A 187 24.79 9.89 -10.33
C GLU A 187 26.32 9.87 -10.51
N GLU A 188 26.96 11.04 -10.43
CA GLU A 188 28.40 11.22 -10.63
C GLU A 188 29.23 10.40 -9.62
N GLU A 189 28.79 10.36 -8.35
CA GLU A 189 29.50 9.70 -7.26
C GLU A 189 29.04 8.26 -6.99
N MET A 190 27.84 7.88 -7.45
CA MET A 190 27.25 6.55 -7.21
C MET A 190 28.20 5.39 -7.53
N ARG A 191 28.98 5.48 -8.61
CA ARG A 191 29.90 4.40 -9.04
C ARG A 191 30.96 4.09 -7.99
N VAL A 192 31.45 5.12 -7.31
CA VAL A 192 32.46 4.98 -6.25
C VAL A 192 31.85 4.32 -5.02
N PHE A 193 30.60 4.64 -4.68
CA PHE A 193 29.87 3.98 -3.59
C PHE A 193 29.57 2.51 -3.89
N GLY A 194 29.20 2.19 -5.13
CA GLY A 194 29.06 0.81 -5.61
C GLY A 194 30.35 0.02 -5.41
N VAL A 195 31.49 0.57 -5.85
CA VAL A 195 32.82 -0.02 -5.62
C VAL A 195 33.11 -0.16 -4.12
N LEU A 196 32.89 0.87 -3.30
CA LEU A 196 33.11 0.82 -1.86
C LEU A 196 32.36 -0.35 -1.20
N SER A 197 31.11 -0.58 -1.58
CA SER A 197 30.29 -1.68 -1.05
C SER A 197 30.88 -3.07 -1.36
N GLU A 198 31.66 -3.21 -2.43
CA GLU A 198 32.37 -4.45 -2.79
C GLU A 198 33.77 -4.55 -2.14
N ILE A 199 34.38 -3.41 -1.81
CA ILE A 199 35.73 -3.35 -1.22
C ILE A 199 35.69 -3.54 0.28
N ASP A 200 34.93 -2.69 0.95
CA ASP A 200 34.81 -2.64 2.39
C ASP A 200 33.35 -2.38 2.78
N PRO A 201 32.52 -3.44 2.83
CA PRO A 201 31.12 -3.34 3.22
C PRO A 201 30.94 -2.73 4.63
N ALA A 202 31.91 -2.92 5.53
CA ALA A 202 31.82 -2.43 6.90
C ALA A 202 32.00 -0.90 6.96
N VAL A 203 32.91 -0.33 6.16
CA VAL A 203 33.03 1.12 6.01
C VAL A 203 31.79 1.70 5.32
N PHE A 204 31.30 1.05 4.27
CA PHE A 204 30.06 1.45 3.59
C PHE A 204 28.87 1.53 4.56
N GLN A 205 28.61 0.46 5.31
CA GLN A 205 27.54 0.41 6.32
C GLN A 205 27.68 1.50 7.38
N ARG A 206 28.90 1.77 7.83
CA ARG A 206 29.19 2.82 8.83
C ARG A 206 28.89 4.22 8.31
N LEU A 207 29.28 4.53 7.06
CA LEU A 207 28.98 5.83 6.44
C LEU A 207 27.47 6.05 6.37
N LEU A 208 26.73 5.05 5.88
CA LEU A 208 25.27 5.12 5.79
C LEU A 208 24.61 5.23 7.15
N GLY A 209 25.08 4.48 8.15
CA GLY A 209 24.53 4.50 9.50
C GLY A 209 24.74 5.83 10.22
N ASN A 210 25.79 6.57 9.87
CA ASN A 210 26.11 7.85 10.51
C ASN A 210 25.49 9.06 9.79
N SER A 211 25.09 8.91 8.53
CA SER A 211 24.49 9.98 7.72
C SER A 211 23.10 10.38 8.22
N GLN A 212 22.79 11.67 8.08
CA GLN A 212 21.46 12.22 8.37
C GLN A 212 20.75 12.70 7.09
N ASP A 213 21.40 12.61 5.93
CA ASP A 213 20.86 12.93 4.60
C ASP A 213 20.22 11.68 3.96
N PRO A 214 18.88 11.52 4.01
CA PRO A 214 18.23 10.35 3.46
C PRO A 214 18.38 10.25 1.94
N LEU A 215 18.64 11.37 1.24
CA LEU A 215 18.80 11.40 -0.22
C LEU A 215 20.13 10.79 -0.63
N LEU A 216 21.21 11.15 0.08
CA LEU A 216 22.53 10.59 -0.13
C LEU A 216 22.56 9.11 0.25
N VAL A 217 21.95 8.75 1.38
CA VAL A 217 21.84 7.34 1.81
C VAL A 217 21.07 6.52 0.78
N ASP A 218 19.95 7.01 0.27
CA ASP A 218 19.16 6.29 -0.73
C ASP A 218 19.91 6.11 -2.05
N ALA A 219 20.61 7.14 -2.53
CA ALA A 219 21.45 7.04 -3.74
C ALA A 219 22.61 6.05 -3.55
N ALA A 220 23.26 6.04 -2.39
CA ALA A 220 24.33 5.10 -2.09
C ALA A 220 23.80 3.65 -2.02
N LEU A 221 22.64 3.43 -1.38
CA LEU A 221 21.97 2.12 -1.36
C LEU A 221 21.64 1.64 -2.78
N LEU A 222 21.09 2.52 -3.65
CA LEU A 222 20.84 2.20 -5.06
C LEU A 222 22.11 1.78 -5.79
N SER A 223 23.20 2.53 -5.59
CA SER A 223 24.46 2.29 -6.29
C SER A 223 25.10 0.94 -5.96
N ALA A 224 24.96 0.49 -4.70
CA ALA A 224 25.41 -0.82 -4.25
C ALA A 224 24.43 -1.95 -4.63
N GLY A 225 23.27 -1.61 -5.21
CA GLY A 225 22.20 -2.57 -5.49
C GLY A 225 21.56 -3.13 -4.23
N VAL A 226 21.56 -2.35 -3.14
CA VAL A 226 20.86 -2.71 -1.90
C VAL A 226 19.36 -2.57 -2.15
N GLY A 227 18.65 -3.69 -2.05
CA GLY A 227 17.27 -3.78 -2.52
C GLY A 227 17.15 -4.19 -3.98
N ALA A 228 18.08 -4.97 -4.53
CA ALA A 228 17.83 -5.85 -5.67
C ALA A 228 17.96 -7.30 -5.16
N PHE A 229 16.88 -7.84 -4.58
CA PHE A 229 16.94 -9.09 -3.81
C PHE A 229 17.50 -10.25 -4.62
N THR A 230 17.32 -10.22 -5.94
CA THR A 230 17.99 -11.15 -6.84
C THR A 230 19.08 -10.45 -7.66
N PRO A 231 20.37 -10.83 -7.52
CA PRO A 231 20.94 -11.86 -6.64
C PRO A 231 21.43 -11.33 -5.27
N ARG A 232 21.12 -10.08 -4.89
CA ARG A 232 21.84 -9.34 -3.83
C ARG A 232 21.12 -9.24 -2.49
N PHE A 233 20.21 -10.17 -2.15
CA PHE A 233 19.55 -10.19 -0.83
C PHE A 233 20.54 -10.12 0.35
N ALA A 234 21.66 -10.84 0.27
CA ALA A 234 22.68 -10.84 1.31
C ALA A 234 23.26 -9.44 1.62
N MET A 235 23.30 -8.54 0.64
CA MET A 235 23.74 -7.16 0.86
C MET A 235 22.69 -6.37 1.66
N TRP A 236 21.40 -6.55 1.35
CA TRP A 236 20.32 -5.97 2.15
C TRP A 236 20.34 -6.51 3.57
N GLU A 237 20.48 -7.83 3.75
CA GLU A 237 20.57 -8.48 5.06
C GLU A 237 21.73 -7.91 5.89
N ALA A 238 22.92 -7.79 5.30
CA ALA A 238 24.09 -7.22 5.97
C ALA A 238 23.86 -5.75 6.37
N CYS A 239 23.31 -4.93 5.46
CA CYS A 239 22.98 -3.53 5.75
C CYS A 239 21.90 -3.41 6.82
N ALA A 240 20.83 -4.21 6.77
CA ALA A 240 19.74 -4.18 7.74
C ALA A 240 20.19 -4.66 9.12
N SER A 241 21.13 -5.61 9.18
CA SER A 241 21.71 -6.08 10.45
C SER A 241 22.67 -5.06 11.06
N ALA A 242 23.46 -4.38 10.23
CA ALA A 242 24.45 -3.39 10.68
C ALA A 242 23.86 -1.98 10.90
N ALA A 243 22.65 -1.71 10.40
CA ALA A 243 22.00 -0.42 10.56
C ALA A 243 21.81 -0.08 12.05
N PRO A 244 22.08 1.17 12.45
CA PRO A 244 21.85 1.59 13.83
C PRO A 244 20.37 1.47 14.17
N ASP A 245 20.07 1.28 15.45
CA ASP A 245 18.69 1.30 15.94
C ASP A 245 18.02 2.60 15.50
N ALA A 246 16.83 2.47 14.92
CA ALA A 246 16.04 3.60 14.44
C ALA A 246 14.89 3.96 15.37
N PHE A 247 14.48 2.99 16.21
CA PHE A 247 13.33 3.14 17.08
C PHE A 247 13.68 2.84 18.53
N ALA A 248 13.14 3.62 19.46
CA ALA A 248 13.22 3.33 20.88
C ALA A 248 12.20 2.26 21.29
N GLU A 249 12.23 1.84 22.55
CA GLU A 249 11.30 0.82 23.10
C GLU A 249 9.83 1.23 23.00
N ASP A 250 9.53 2.53 23.07
CA ASP A 250 8.18 3.08 22.90
C ASP A 250 7.76 3.25 21.43
N GLY A 251 8.63 2.89 20.48
CA GLY A 251 8.43 3.05 19.04
C GLY A 251 8.74 4.45 18.51
N SER A 252 9.23 5.38 19.35
CA SER A 252 9.63 6.71 18.88
C SER A 252 10.81 6.63 17.93
N TRP A 253 10.78 7.43 16.86
CA TRP A 253 11.86 7.46 15.88
C TRP A 253 12.98 8.39 16.35
N ASN A 254 14.21 7.88 16.38
CA ASN A 254 15.36 8.64 16.86
C ASN A 254 16.04 9.50 15.77
N GLY A 255 15.48 9.50 14.56
CA GLY A 255 16.01 10.26 13.43
C GLY A 255 16.89 9.46 12.46
N SER A 256 17.25 8.20 12.77
CA SER A 256 18.02 7.33 11.88
C SER A 256 17.29 7.09 10.56
N VAL A 257 17.97 7.34 9.43
CA VAL A 257 17.37 7.25 8.09
C VAL A 257 17.57 5.89 7.42
N LEU A 258 18.65 5.18 7.75
CA LEU A 258 19.08 3.98 7.02
C LEU A 258 18.05 2.84 7.12
N LEU A 259 17.64 2.46 8.33
CA LEU A 259 16.71 1.35 8.50
C LEU A 259 15.34 1.64 7.85
N PRO A 260 14.70 2.80 8.06
CA PRO A 260 13.49 3.18 7.31
C PRO A 260 13.63 3.01 5.78
N LEU A 261 14.71 3.50 5.16
CA LEU A 261 14.93 3.33 3.72
C LEU A 261 15.07 1.86 3.31
N LEU A 262 15.76 1.04 4.11
CA LEU A 262 15.88 -0.39 3.88
C LEU A 262 14.53 -1.13 3.96
N LEU A 263 13.63 -0.70 4.84
CA LEU A 263 12.29 -1.28 5.00
C LEU A 263 11.40 -0.99 3.79
N LEU A 264 11.48 0.22 3.22
CA LEU A 264 10.78 0.57 1.98
C LEU A 264 11.25 -0.28 0.81
N ARG A 265 12.57 -0.37 0.64
CA ARG A 265 13.20 -1.20 -0.40
C ARG A 265 12.82 -2.68 -0.27
N ALA A 266 12.83 -3.20 0.95
CA ALA A 266 12.42 -4.59 1.20
C ALA A 266 10.99 -4.85 0.72
N ARG A 267 10.05 -3.94 1.04
CA ARG A 267 8.67 -4.08 0.58
C ARG A 267 8.58 -4.03 -0.95
N ASP A 268 9.20 -3.04 -1.57
CA ASP A 268 9.08 -2.85 -3.03
C ASP A 268 9.61 -4.07 -3.78
N GLU A 269 10.75 -4.63 -3.36
CA GLU A 269 11.31 -5.86 -3.93
C GLU A 269 10.44 -7.10 -3.71
N LEU A 270 9.78 -7.22 -2.56
CA LEU A 270 8.86 -8.33 -2.30
C LEU A 270 7.59 -8.26 -3.15
N LEU A 271 7.19 -7.06 -3.60
CA LEU A 271 6.04 -6.84 -4.47
C LEU A 271 6.33 -7.09 -5.96
N GLU A 272 7.57 -6.91 -6.39
CA GLU A 272 7.96 -7.02 -7.80
C GLU A 272 7.60 -8.37 -8.46
N PRO A 273 7.84 -9.54 -7.83
CA PRO A 273 7.47 -10.83 -8.43
C PRO A 273 5.98 -10.93 -8.76
N GLY A 274 5.10 -10.47 -7.86
CA GLY A 274 3.64 -10.49 -8.07
C GLY A 274 3.18 -9.57 -9.20
N ARG A 275 3.88 -8.44 -9.43
CA ARG A 275 3.59 -7.48 -10.51
C ARG A 275 3.94 -8.00 -11.90
N GLN A 276 4.91 -8.91 -11.98
CA GLN A 276 5.39 -9.48 -13.25
C GLN A 276 4.50 -10.61 -13.77
N ILE A 277 3.63 -11.18 -12.92
CA ILE A 277 2.72 -12.27 -13.30
C ILE A 277 1.41 -11.69 -13.88
N PRO A 278 0.96 -12.18 -15.06
CA PRO A 278 -0.36 -11.81 -15.59
C PRO A 278 -1.50 -12.13 -14.62
N ARG A 279 -2.48 -11.22 -14.51
CA ARG A 279 -3.69 -11.48 -13.70
C ARG A 279 -4.61 -12.54 -14.31
N PHE A 280 -4.62 -12.67 -15.63
CA PHE A 280 -5.48 -13.59 -16.37
C PHE A 280 -4.63 -14.62 -17.12
N ASN A 281 -5.10 -15.86 -17.16
CA ASN A 281 -4.47 -16.98 -17.87
C ASN A 281 -3.03 -17.31 -17.42
N ALA A 282 -2.63 -16.92 -16.20
CA ALA A 282 -1.34 -17.30 -15.63
C ALA A 282 -1.29 -18.81 -15.34
N ASN A 283 -0.11 -19.38 -15.54
CA ASN A 283 0.17 -20.76 -15.18
C ASN A 283 0.13 -20.91 -13.65
N GLN A 284 -0.85 -21.66 -13.14
CA GLN A 284 -1.05 -21.83 -11.70
C GLN A 284 0.15 -22.50 -10.99
N ALA A 285 0.88 -23.37 -11.69
CA ALA A 285 2.08 -23.99 -11.12
C ALA A 285 3.22 -22.96 -10.94
N GLU A 286 3.34 -22.01 -11.85
CA GLU A 286 4.30 -20.91 -11.78
C GLU A 286 3.93 -19.93 -10.65
N VAL A 287 2.65 -19.58 -10.55
CA VAL A 287 2.12 -18.76 -9.43
C VAL A 287 2.43 -19.41 -8.09
N ALA A 288 2.19 -20.72 -7.93
CA ALA A 288 2.47 -21.43 -6.69
C ALA A 288 3.97 -21.47 -6.35
N SER A 289 4.83 -21.71 -7.36
CA SER A 289 6.30 -21.68 -7.17
C SER A 289 6.77 -20.30 -6.71
N LEU A 290 6.33 -19.24 -7.38
CA LEU A 290 6.68 -17.86 -7.03
C LEU A 290 6.15 -17.45 -5.65
N THR A 291 4.94 -17.90 -5.30
CA THR A 291 4.36 -17.67 -3.97
C THR A 291 5.27 -18.28 -2.89
N SER A 292 5.71 -19.53 -3.07
CA SER A 292 6.62 -20.18 -2.11
C SER A 292 7.98 -19.49 -2.00
N GLU A 293 8.49 -18.94 -3.10
CA GLU A 293 9.76 -18.20 -3.11
C GLU A 293 9.64 -16.86 -2.39
N VAL A 294 8.57 -16.10 -2.66
CA VAL A 294 8.28 -14.85 -1.94
C VAL A 294 8.04 -15.13 -0.47
N ASP A 295 7.34 -16.21 -0.12
CA ASP A 295 7.14 -16.62 1.26
C ASP A 295 8.47 -16.87 1.99
N ALA A 296 9.42 -17.57 1.36
CA ALA A 296 10.73 -17.78 1.96
C ALA A 296 11.48 -16.45 2.16
N LEU A 297 11.36 -15.52 1.21
CA LEU A 297 12.02 -14.22 1.25
C LEU A 297 11.42 -13.28 2.29
N VAL A 298 10.09 -13.26 2.41
CA VAL A 298 9.37 -12.58 3.51
C VAL A 298 9.87 -13.11 4.85
N GLN A 299 10.00 -14.44 4.99
CA GLN A 299 10.50 -15.02 6.24
C GLN A 299 11.94 -14.60 6.52
N ALA A 300 12.83 -14.59 5.52
CA ALA A 300 14.21 -14.14 5.69
C ALA A 300 14.29 -12.66 6.11
N VAL A 301 13.48 -11.78 5.51
CA VAL A 301 13.37 -10.37 5.93
C VAL A 301 12.92 -10.27 7.40
N VAL A 302 11.90 -11.04 7.78
CA VAL A 302 11.37 -11.06 9.15
C VAL A 302 12.42 -11.56 10.13
N ASP A 303 13.16 -12.62 9.81
CA ASP A 303 14.19 -13.19 10.69
C ASP A 303 15.30 -12.18 10.98
N VAL A 304 15.73 -11.42 9.97
CA VAL A 304 16.72 -10.34 10.13
C VAL A 304 16.17 -9.23 11.04
N LEU A 305 14.96 -8.76 10.77
CA LEU A 305 14.36 -7.67 11.56
C LEU A 305 14.05 -8.08 13.00
N ALA A 306 13.61 -9.31 13.23
CA ALA A 306 13.26 -9.83 14.55
C ALA A 306 14.48 -10.00 15.47
N GLN A 307 15.69 -10.16 14.91
CA GLN A 307 16.94 -10.27 15.67
C GLN A 307 17.46 -8.91 16.18
N ARG A 308 16.97 -7.79 15.63
CA ARG A 308 17.43 -6.45 16.02
C ARG A 308 16.99 -6.06 17.42
N THR A 309 17.75 -5.22 18.10
CA THR A 309 17.41 -4.70 19.44
C THR A 309 16.14 -3.85 19.43
N ASP A 310 15.91 -3.06 18.37
CA ASP A 310 14.75 -2.20 18.19
C ASP A 310 13.53 -2.87 17.51
N ALA A 311 13.51 -4.21 17.37
CA ALA A 311 12.48 -4.93 16.63
C ALA A 311 11.01 -4.60 17.02
N PRO A 312 10.65 -4.42 18.31
CA PRO A 312 9.29 -3.98 18.66
C PRO A 312 8.92 -2.61 18.09
N GLY A 313 9.86 -1.65 18.10
CA GLY A 313 9.67 -0.32 17.52
C GLY A 313 9.61 -0.36 16.00
N VAL A 314 10.47 -1.17 15.36
CA VAL A 314 10.41 -1.46 13.91
C VAL A 314 9.04 -2.01 13.53
N PHE A 315 8.57 -3.03 14.26
CA PHE A 315 7.25 -3.58 14.05
C PHE A 315 6.18 -2.50 14.18
N ALA A 316 6.16 -1.75 15.29
CA ALA A 316 5.13 -0.74 15.54
C ALA A 316 5.03 0.30 14.42
N ARG A 317 6.16 0.86 13.96
CA ARG A 317 6.16 1.92 12.95
C ARG A 317 5.99 1.39 11.53
N TRP A 318 6.69 0.32 11.15
CA TRP A 318 6.61 -0.21 9.79
C TRP A 318 5.29 -0.91 9.52
N SER A 319 4.78 -1.74 10.45
CA SER A 319 3.48 -2.40 10.28
C SER A 319 2.33 -1.40 10.17
N THR A 320 2.41 -0.26 10.87
CA THR A 320 1.44 0.82 10.77
C THR A 320 1.42 1.43 9.37
N TRP A 321 2.60 1.62 8.77
CA TRP A 321 2.70 2.07 7.39
C TRP A 321 2.22 1.01 6.39
N LEU A 322 2.58 -0.26 6.57
CA LEU A 322 2.09 -1.38 5.74
C LEU A 322 0.57 -1.48 5.78
N MET A 323 -0.03 -1.43 6.97
CA MET A 323 -1.47 -1.39 7.17
C MET A 323 -2.10 -0.20 6.45
N ARG A 324 -1.47 0.99 6.50
CA ARG A 324 -1.96 2.14 5.72
C ARG A 324 -2.01 1.84 4.23
N GLN A 325 -1.02 1.12 3.68
CA GLN A 325 -1.00 0.72 2.27
C GLN A 325 -2.15 -0.24 1.95
N GLN A 326 -2.36 -1.27 2.77
CA GLN A 326 -3.45 -2.23 2.62
C GLN A 326 -4.82 -1.54 2.61
N LEU A 327 -5.05 -0.68 3.60
CA LEU A 327 -6.30 0.06 3.70
C LEU A 327 -6.53 0.97 2.48
N ARG A 328 -5.47 1.31 1.70
CA ARG A 328 -5.49 2.30 0.59
C ARG A 328 -5.96 1.73 -0.71
N GLN A 329 -5.84 0.42 -0.85
CA GLN A 329 -6.00 -0.23 -2.12
C GLN A 329 -7.42 -0.79 -2.22
N ARG A 330 -8.02 -0.60 -3.39
CA ARG A 330 -9.37 -1.11 -3.70
C ARG A 330 -9.25 -2.49 -4.33
N ASN A 331 -10.15 -3.41 -3.97
CA ASN A 331 -10.28 -4.75 -4.58
C ASN A 331 -8.97 -5.54 -4.59
N GLN A 332 -8.54 -5.95 -3.40
CA GLN A 332 -7.33 -6.75 -3.22
C GLN A 332 -7.67 -8.05 -2.52
N ASP A 333 -6.99 -9.11 -2.94
CA ASP A 333 -7.17 -10.45 -2.42
C ASP A 333 -5.96 -10.80 -1.55
N PRO A 334 -6.10 -10.87 -0.23
CA PRO A 334 -4.98 -11.16 0.67
C PRO A 334 -4.45 -12.60 0.53
N VAL A 335 -5.06 -13.45 -0.31
CA VAL A 335 -4.53 -14.79 -0.64
C VAL A 335 -3.84 -14.87 -2.00
N ASP A 336 -3.88 -13.81 -2.81
CA ASP A 336 -3.26 -13.76 -4.14
C ASP A 336 -1.92 -13.00 -4.09
N ILE A 337 -0.82 -13.68 -4.41
CA ILE A 337 0.54 -13.10 -4.48
C ILE A 337 0.66 -11.89 -5.43
N ARG A 338 -0.26 -11.76 -6.40
CA ARG A 338 -0.31 -10.64 -7.34
C ARG A 338 -0.94 -9.38 -6.72
N SER A 339 -1.52 -9.53 -5.53
CA SER A 339 -2.06 -8.46 -4.71
C SER A 339 -1.00 -7.97 -3.74
N SER A 340 -0.84 -6.65 -3.59
CA SER A 340 0.09 -6.11 -2.61
C SER A 340 -0.34 -6.41 -1.17
N ASP A 341 -1.64 -6.55 -0.92
CA ASP A 341 -2.20 -6.97 0.37
C ASP A 341 -1.64 -8.30 0.87
N TYR A 342 -1.31 -9.24 -0.03
CA TYR A 342 -0.73 -10.52 0.34
C TYR A 342 0.62 -10.32 1.04
N VAL A 343 1.54 -9.59 0.41
CA VAL A 343 2.89 -9.33 0.93
C VAL A 343 2.81 -8.47 2.19
N ASP A 344 2.01 -7.41 2.15
CA ASP A 344 1.85 -6.51 3.30
C ASP A 344 1.27 -7.27 4.51
N LYS A 345 0.28 -8.17 4.30
CA LYS A 345 -0.30 -9.00 5.35
C LYS A 345 0.74 -9.99 5.88
N ALA A 346 1.45 -10.68 4.98
CA ALA A 346 2.45 -11.67 5.35
C ALA A 346 3.57 -11.05 6.21
N LEU A 347 4.05 -9.86 5.84
CA LEU A 347 5.05 -9.11 6.60
C LEU A 347 4.53 -8.73 8.00
N VAL A 348 3.34 -8.12 8.10
CA VAL A 348 2.78 -7.71 9.39
C VAL A 348 2.54 -8.91 10.31
N VAL A 349 1.92 -9.97 9.80
CA VAL A 349 1.58 -11.17 10.60
C VAL A 349 2.83 -11.90 11.08
N ARG A 350 3.80 -12.14 10.19
CA ARG A 350 5.02 -12.90 10.54
C ARG A 350 5.94 -12.10 11.45
N LEU A 351 6.14 -10.80 11.16
CA LEU A 351 6.92 -9.94 12.04
C LEU A 351 6.26 -9.82 13.41
N GLY A 352 4.94 -9.58 13.46
CA GLY A 352 4.17 -9.51 14.70
C GLY A 352 4.30 -10.78 15.56
N ARG A 353 4.25 -11.97 14.93
CA ARG A 353 4.51 -13.24 15.61
C ARG A 353 5.94 -13.34 16.14
N ALA A 354 6.92 -12.95 15.33
CA ALA A 354 8.33 -13.04 15.68
C ALA A 354 8.73 -12.12 16.85
N VAL A 355 8.06 -10.98 17.01
CA VAL A 355 8.34 -10.01 18.08
C VAL A 355 7.41 -10.12 19.29
N LEU A 356 6.38 -11.00 19.24
CA LEU A 356 5.35 -11.08 20.27
C LEU A 356 5.92 -11.30 21.68
N ASP A 357 6.87 -12.24 21.81
CA ASP A 357 7.50 -12.60 23.09
C ASP A 357 8.37 -11.46 23.68
N ARG A 358 8.71 -10.46 22.86
CA ARG A 358 9.47 -9.27 23.26
C ARG A 358 8.58 -8.12 23.73
N GLY A 359 7.26 -8.28 23.62
CA GLY A 359 6.27 -7.25 23.93
C GLY A 359 6.02 -6.34 22.74
N LEU A 360 4.74 -6.19 22.37
CA LEU A 360 4.33 -5.21 21.37
C LEU A 360 4.22 -3.82 22.01
N VAL A 361 4.54 -2.79 21.24
CA VAL A 361 4.34 -1.40 21.67
C VAL A 361 2.84 -1.17 21.92
N PRO A 362 2.41 -0.72 23.11
CA PRO A 362 0.99 -0.70 23.45
C PRO A 362 0.20 0.45 22.81
N ALA A 363 0.87 1.55 22.46
CA ALA A 363 0.25 2.75 21.91
C ALA A 363 1.21 3.46 20.95
N PRO A 364 0.69 4.24 19.99
CA PRO A 364 1.53 5.06 19.12
C PRO A 364 2.39 6.04 19.94
N PRO A 365 3.66 6.26 19.56
CA PRO A 365 4.54 7.19 20.25
C PRO A 365 4.14 8.66 19.98
N ALA A 366 4.73 9.59 20.75
CA ALA A 366 4.39 11.02 20.67
C ALA A 366 4.76 11.69 19.33
N ASP A 367 5.77 11.16 18.62
CA ASP A 367 6.22 11.62 17.30
C ASP A 367 5.43 10.96 16.14
N ALA A 368 4.45 10.11 16.44
CA ALA A 368 3.61 9.48 15.42
C ALA A 368 2.69 10.51 14.76
N ALA A 369 2.59 10.45 13.43
CA ALA A 369 1.64 11.28 12.70
C ALA A 369 0.19 10.89 13.08
N PRO A 370 -0.80 11.81 13.03
CA PRO A 370 -2.16 11.53 13.51
C PRO A 370 -2.82 10.29 12.89
N TRP A 371 -2.57 10.02 11.61
CA TRP A 371 -3.12 8.85 10.90
C TRP A 371 -2.56 7.51 11.42
N GLU A 372 -1.38 7.50 12.03
CA GLU A 372 -0.72 6.29 12.53
C GLU A 372 -1.54 5.65 13.65
N ALA A 373 -2.24 6.46 14.47
CA ALA A 373 -2.90 5.95 15.65
C ALA A 373 -3.98 4.91 15.35
N TRP A 374 -4.86 5.19 14.38
CA TRP A 374 -5.91 4.26 13.97
C TRP A 374 -5.36 3.13 13.09
N CYS A 375 -4.33 3.39 12.27
CA CYS A 375 -3.67 2.35 11.49
C CYS A 375 -2.96 1.32 12.39
N TYR A 376 -2.29 1.76 13.44
CA TYR A 376 -1.65 0.86 14.40
C TYR A 376 -2.66 0.05 15.20
N GLN A 377 -3.77 0.67 15.59
CA GLN A 377 -4.87 -0.07 16.20
C GLN A 377 -5.43 -1.16 15.25
N CYS A 378 -5.51 -0.87 13.95
CA CYS A 378 -5.89 -1.87 12.94
C CYS A 378 -4.86 -3.00 12.82
N VAL A 379 -3.55 -2.71 12.94
CA VAL A 379 -2.50 -3.75 13.01
C VAL A 379 -2.76 -4.68 14.17
N LEU A 380 -2.93 -4.14 15.39
CA LEU A 380 -3.13 -4.95 16.60
C LEU A 380 -4.42 -5.77 16.51
N SER A 381 -5.51 -5.19 15.98
CA SER A 381 -6.75 -5.93 15.70
C SER A 381 -6.56 -7.04 14.67
N MET A 382 -5.78 -6.80 13.61
CA MET A 382 -5.49 -7.83 12.60
C MET A 382 -4.70 -9.00 13.21
N LEU A 383 -3.68 -8.71 14.02
CA LEU A 383 -2.93 -9.75 14.72
C LEU A 383 -3.84 -10.57 15.65
N ALA A 384 -4.67 -9.92 16.45
CA ALA A 384 -5.60 -10.59 17.33
C ALA A 384 -6.63 -11.45 16.56
N ASN A 385 -7.09 -10.98 15.40
CA ASN A 385 -7.95 -11.77 14.50
C ASN A 385 -7.24 -13.02 13.94
N GLU A 386 -5.92 -12.94 13.72
CA GLU A 386 -5.06 -14.07 13.35
C GLU A 386 -4.62 -14.91 14.57
N SER A 387 -5.25 -14.70 15.74
CA SER A 387 -4.92 -15.36 17.02
C SER A 387 -3.48 -15.12 17.49
N ILE A 388 -2.94 -13.93 17.22
CA ILE A 388 -1.60 -13.48 17.64
C ILE A 388 -1.78 -12.33 18.64
N GLY A 389 -1.56 -12.61 19.92
CA GLY A 389 -1.73 -11.62 20.98
C GLY A 389 -3.20 -11.31 21.29
N GLU A 390 -3.41 -10.29 22.13
CA GLU A 390 -4.74 -9.88 22.60
C GLU A 390 -5.28 -8.68 21.79
N PRO A 391 -6.61 -8.54 21.64
CA PRO A 391 -7.19 -7.36 21.02
C PRO A 391 -6.81 -6.05 21.75
N PRO A 392 -6.57 -4.94 21.04
CA PRO A 392 -6.21 -3.67 21.67
C PRO A 392 -7.36 -3.11 22.55
N PRO A 393 -7.05 -2.30 23.57
CA PRO A 393 -8.08 -1.72 24.43
C PRO A 393 -9.08 -0.83 23.67
N PHE A 394 -10.37 -1.18 23.72
CA PHE A 394 -11.42 -0.41 23.03
C PHE A 394 -11.81 0.90 23.73
N ALA A 395 -11.64 0.99 25.05
CA ALA A 395 -12.09 2.16 25.82
C ALA A 395 -11.40 3.46 25.39
N ALA A 396 -10.07 3.42 25.25
CA ALA A 396 -9.29 4.59 24.79
C ALA A 396 -9.65 5.04 23.36
N PHE A 397 -10.12 4.11 22.51
CA PHE A 397 -10.68 4.45 21.21
C PHE A 397 -12.04 5.12 21.37
N ALA A 398 -12.94 4.54 22.16
CA ALA A 398 -14.29 5.06 22.38
C ALA A 398 -14.30 6.46 23.01
N ASP A 399 -13.35 6.76 23.91
CA ASP A 399 -13.25 8.07 24.58
C ASP A 399 -12.90 9.22 23.60
N GLN A 400 -12.30 8.91 22.45
CA GLN A 400 -12.02 9.91 21.41
C GLN A 400 -13.30 10.52 20.80
N TRP A 401 -14.43 9.79 20.89
CA TRP A 401 -15.71 10.19 20.31
C TRP A 401 -16.59 11.00 21.27
N GLN A 402 -16.22 11.06 22.56
CA GLN A 402 -16.94 11.83 23.58
C GLN A 402 -16.56 13.30 23.48
N LEU A 403 -17.21 14.05 22.59
CA LEU A 403 -16.93 15.48 22.39
C LEU A 403 -17.97 16.35 23.10
N THR A 404 -17.53 17.38 23.82
CA THR A 404 -18.39 18.51 24.18
C THR A 404 -18.46 19.52 23.03
N PRO A 405 -19.38 20.50 23.09
CA PRO A 405 -19.41 21.57 22.09
C PRO A 405 -18.09 22.32 21.92
N GLU A 406 -17.37 22.52 23.02
CA GLU A 406 -16.07 23.19 23.02
C GLU A 406 -14.95 22.31 22.46
N ASP A 407 -15.03 20.99 22.65
CA ASP A 407 -13.99 20.03 22.23
C ASP A 407 -13.82 19.97 20.70
N TRP A 408 -14.89 20.20 19.93
CA TRP A 408 -14.92 19.99 18.48
C TRP A 408 -13.94 20.89 17.71
N HIS A 409 -13.85 22.16 18.12
CA HIS A 409 -12.91 23.11 17.52
C HIS A 409 -11.54 23.10 18.19
N GLN A 410 -11.42 22.47 19.36
CA GLN A 410 -10.18 22.30 20.09
C GLN A 410 -9.36 21.10 19.60
N GLN A 411 -8.20 20.88 20.22
CA GLN A 411 -7.26 19.83 19.84
C GLN A 411 -7.91 18.45 19.75
N LYS A 412 -8.85 18.12 20.65
CA LYS A 412 -9.51 16.82 20.68
C LYS A 412 -10.33 16.54 19.42
N GLY A 413 -11.18 17.48 19.00
CA GLY A 413 -11.94 17.36 17.75
C GLY A 413 -11.03 17.40 16.52
N ARG A 414 -10.01 18.28 16.51
CA ARG A 414 -9.01 18.34 15.43
C ARG A 414 -8.21 17.05 15.29
N ASP A 415 -7.83 16.42 16.40
CA ASP A 415 -7.12 15.14 16.41
C ASP A 415 -8.00 14.01 15.89
N LEU A 416 -9.28 13.97 16.29
CA LEU A 416 -10.23 12.99 15.78
C LEU A 416 -10.37 13.10 14.25
N LEU A 417 -10.51 14.32 13.74
CA LEU A 417 -10.56 14.60 12.30
C LEU A 417 -9.25 14.24 11.61
N ALA A 418 -8.10 14.59 12.18
CA ALA A 418 -6.81 14.29 11.59
C ALA A 418 -6.57 12.76 11.51
N ARG A 419 -6.99 11.99 12.52
CA ARG A 419 -6.95 10.52 12.53
C ARG A 419 -7.86 9.93 11.44
N ALA A 420 -9.06 10.50 11.27
CA ALA A 420 -10.03 10.08 10.27
C ALA A 420 -9.72 10.54 8.83
N SER A 421 -8.95 11.62 8.68
CA SER A 421 -8.72 12.35 7.41
C SER A 421 -8.19 11.51 6.25
N THR A 422 -7.56 10.38 6.57
CA THR A 422 -7.00 9.46 5.57
C THR A 422 -7.96 8.34 5.14
N ARG A 423 -9.13 8.24 5.78
CA ARG A 423 -10.11 7.14 5.62
C ARG A 423 -11.53 7.59 5.95
N LEU A 424 -12.10 8.41 5.06
CA LEU A 424 -13.55 8.51 4.99
C LEU A 424 -14.08 7.41 4.05
N PRO A 425 -15.26 6.80 4.31
CA PRO A 425 -15.75 5.64 3.57
C PRO A 425 -15.92 5.96 2.09
N SER A 426 -14.88 5.67 1.29
CA SER A 426 -14.85 6.20 -0.08
C SER A 426 -15.65 5.37 -1.07
N ASP A 427 -15.95 4.08 -0.81
CA ASP A 427 -16.87 3.27 -1.63
C ASP A 427 -17.30 1.92 -1.01
N GLU A 428 -16.49 1.29 -0.15
CA GLU A 428 -16.78 -0.05 0.41
C GLU A 428 -17.41 0.04 1.80
N ILE A 429 -18.57 -0.61 2.00
CA ILE A 429 -19.32 -0.64 3.27
C ILE A 429 -19.46 -2.10 3.72
N PRO A 430 -19.01 -2.48 4.93
CA PRO A 430 -18.34 -1.65 5.94
C PRO A 430 -16.87 -1.32 5.64
N GLY A 431 -16.23 -2.06 4.74
CA GLY A 431 -14.80 -1.92 4.41
C GLY A 431 -13.86 -2.51 5.47
N LEU A 432 -12.61 -2.82 5.08
CA LEU A 432 -11.61 -3.43 5.95
C LEU A 432 -11.28 -2.56 7.18
N PHE A 433 -11.19 -1.24 6.99
CA PHE A 433 -10.83 -0.31 8.06
C PHE A 433 -11.81 -0.34 9.23
N ALA A 434 -13.11 -0.24 8.95
CA ALA A 434 -14.14 -0.27 9.98
C ALA A 434 -14.18 -1.63 10.70
N ASN A 435 -13.96 -2.72 9.96
CA ASN A 435 -13.83 -4.06 10.53
C ASN A 435 -12.67 -4.14 11.54
N LEU A 436 -11.48 -3.70 11.16
CA LEU A 436 -10.32 -3.77 12.05
C LEU A 436 -10.45 -2.84 13.26
N LEU A 437 -11.02 -1.63 13.10
CA LEU A 437 -11.24 -0.73 14.23
C LEU A 437 -12.23 -1.29 15.26
N VAL A 438 -13.29 -1.96 14.81
CA VAL A 438 -14.35 -2.48 15.70
C VAL A 438 -14.06 -3.88 16.25
N PHE A 439 -13.09 -4.59 15.70
CA PHE A 439 -12.71 -5.95 16.13
C PHE A 439 -12.56 -6.12 17.65
N PRO A 440 -11.95 -5.18 18.41
CA PRO A 440 -11.81 -5.34 19.86
C PRO A 440 -13.13 -5.25 20.62
N LEU A 441 -14.12 -4.51 20.08
CA LEU A 441 -15.47 -4.48 20.63
C LEU A 441 -16.23 -5.76 20.24
N ALA A 442 -16.18 -6.13 18.96
CA ALA A 442 -16.89 -7.27 18.42
C ALA A 442 -16.47 -8.57 19.14
N SER A 443 -15.20 -8.69 19.53
CA SER A 443 -14.63 -9.88 20.19
C SER A 443 -14.98 -10.03 21.67
N ARG A 444 -15.86 -9.20 22.23
CA ARG A 444 -16.23 -9.22 23.65
C ARG A 444 -17.74 -9.40 23.82
N ALA A 445 -18.14 -10.01 24.93
CA ALA A 445 -19.54 -10.04 25.32
C ALA A 445 -20.10 -8.62 25.54
N GLY A 446 -21.40 -8.43 25.27
CA GLY A 446 -22.06 -7.14 25.40
C GLY A 446 -21.67 -6.14 24.29
N PHE A 447 -21.27 -6.63 23.11
CA PHE A 447 -20.86 -5.79 21.98
C PHE A 447 -22.00 -4.89 21.50
N ALA A 448 -23.27 -5.31 21.59
CA ALA A 448 -24.41 -4.50 21.20
C ALA A 448 -24.55 -3.28 22.11
N ALA A 449 -24.50 -3.50 23.42
CA ALA A 449 -24.53 -2.43 24.41
C ALA A 449 -23.27 -1.53 24.32
N GLY A 450 -22.11 -2.11 24.01
CA GLY A 450 -20.88 -1.34 23.81
C GLY A 450 -20.93 -0.42 22.59
N TRP A 451 -21.48 -0.90 21.47
CA TRP A 451 -21.68 -0.07 20.29
C TRP A 451 -22.70 1.05 20.55
N LEU A 452 -23.82 0.74 21.23
CA LEU A 452 -24.81 1.76 21.61
C LEU A 452 -24.22 2.85 22.49
N ARG A 453 -23.35 2.50 23.45
CA ARG A 453 -22.65 3.51 24.25
C ARG A 453 -21.78 4.42 23.39
N LEU A 454 -21.03 3.85 22.44
CA LEU A 454 -20.22 4.63 21.51
C LEU A 454 -21.09 5.56 20.63
N TRP A 455 -22.19 5.06 20.09
CA TRP A 455 -23.16 5.87 19.34
C TRP A 455 -23.72 7.04 20.15
N ASN A 456 -24.08 6.76 21.41
CA ASN A 456 -24.58 7.78 22.32
C ASN A 456 -23.51 8.80 22.70
N SER A 457 -22.25 8.38 22.86
CA SER A 457 -21.11 9.29 23.09
C SER A 457 -20.87 10.26 21.93
N ALA A 458 -21.17 9.86 20.70
CA ALA A 458 -21.08 10.71 19.51
C ALA A 458 -22.30 11.65 19.34
N HIS A 459 -23.03 11.96 20.42
CA HIS A 459 -24.21 12.85 20.38
C HIS A 459 -23.88 14.23 19.81
N TYR A 460 -22.77 14.85 20.21
CA TYR A 460 -22.43 16.18 19.71
C TYR A 460 -22.17 16.21 18.19
N LEU A 461 -21.62 15.13 17.60
CA LEU A 461 -21.48 15.04 16.15
C LEU A 461 -22.84 15.05 15.43
N ARG A 462 -23.88 14.47 16.04
CA ARG A 462 -25.24 14.50 15.52
C ARG A 462 -25.84 15.90 15.63
N GLU A 463 -25.58 16.62 16.73
CA GLU A 463 -25.99 18.03 16.86
C GLU A 463 -25.30 18.91 15.79
N VAL A 464 -24.00 18.73 15.56
CA VAL A 464 -23.28 19.44 14.48
C VAL A 464 -23.88 19.11 13.13
N LEU A 465 -24.23 17.85 12.87
CA LEU A 465 -24.86 17.45 11.61
C LEU A 465 -26.24 18.10 11.40
N GLU A 466 -27.08 18.15 12.44
CA GLU A 466 -28.44 18.70 12.35
C GLU A 466 -28.46 20.24 12.31
N PHE A 467 -27.69 20.89 13.19
CA PHE A 467 -27.79 22.33 13.44
C PHE A 467 -26.60 23.14 12.91
N GLY A 468 -25.50 22.48 12.52
CA GLY A 468 -24.21 23.14 12.27
C GLY A 468 -23.42 23.37 13.55
N SER A 469 -22.15 23.80 13.43
CA SER A 469 -21.33 24.14 14.60
C SER A 469 -21.62 25.57 15.08
N PHE A 470 -21.52 25.79 16.39
CA PHE A 470 -21.91 27.05 17.06
C PHE A 470 -21.06 28.25 16.63
N ASP A 471 -19.83 28.01 16.17
CA ASP A 471 -18.83 29.01 15.76
C ASP A 471 -18.50 28.95 14.25
N ALA A 472 -19.29 28.23 13.44
CA ALA A 472 -19.04 28.18 12.02
C ALA A 472 -19.46 29.48 11.31
N ASP A 473 -18.48 30.29 10.93
CA ASP A 473 -18.60 31.33 9.91
C ASP A 473 -18.84 30.68 8.50
N GLU A 474 -18.10 31.06 7.45
CA GLU A 474 -18.22 30.53 6.08
C GLU A 474 -17.99 28.98 5.95
N LYS A 475 -17.70 28.27 7.05
CA LYS A 475 -17.34 26.84 7.09
C LYS A 475 -18.43 25.88 7.57
N VAL A 476 -19.68 26.34 7.78
CA VAL A 476 -20.80 25.50 8.30
C VAL A 476 -20.94 24.17 7.54
N TYR A 477 -20.86 24.20 6.20
CA TYR A 477 -21.01 22.98 5.40
C TYR A 477 -19.84 21.99 5.59
N SER A 478 -18.62 22.49 5.80
CA SER A 478 -17.44 21.65 6.03
C SER A 478 -17.57 20.88 7.33
N ASP A 479 -17.97 21.54 8.41
CA ASP A 479 -18.11 20.91 9.73
C ASP A 479 -19.24 19.85 9.73
N ARG A 480 -20.36 20.13 9.07
CA ARG A 480 -21.46 19.17 8.89
C ARG A 480 -21.01 17.95 8.08
N SER A 481 -20.24 18.17 7.01
CA SER A 481 -19.68 17.09 6.20
C SER A 481 -18.69 16.23 6.99
N ASP A 482 -17.83 16.85 7.79
CA ASP A 482 -16.86 16.16 8.64
C ASP A 482 -17.56 15.31 9.72
N ALA A 483 -18.57 15.87 10.40
CA ALA A 483 -19.38 15.16 11.38
C ALA A 483 -20.15 13.99 10.73
N SER A 484 -20.79 14.21 9.57
CA SER A 484 -21.45 13.15 8.80
C SER A 484 -20.49 12.02 8.45
N SER A 485 -19.27 12.35 8.01
CA SER A 485 -18.27 11.35 7.62
C SER A 485 -17.80 10.48 8.80
N LEU A 486 -17.61 11.10 9.97
CA LEU A 486 -17.28 10.41 11.22
C LEU A 486 -18.43 9.51 11.69
N LEU A 487 -19.68 9.99 11.64
CA LEU A 487 -20.86 9.19 11.97
C LEU A 487 -21.02 8.00 11.00
N LEU A 488 -20.75 8.22 9.71
CA LEU A 488 -20.81 7.16 8.70
C LEU A 488 -19.78 6.06 8.99
N LEU A 489 -18.57 6.44 9.43
CA LEU A 489 -17.56 5.48 9.89
C LEU A 489 -18.09 4.66 11.09
N LEU A 490 -18.76 5.28 12.07
CA LEU A 490 -19.40 4.54 13.18
C LEU A 490 -20.48 3.57 12.70
N GLY A 491 -21.29 3.95 11.72
CA GLY A 491 -22.27 3.07 11.08
C GLY A 491 -21.61 1.88 10.39
N CYS A 492 -20.53 2.12 9.65
CA CYS A 492 -19.71 1.06 9.04
C CYS A 492 -19.07 0.15 10.09
N MET A 493 -18.56 0.70 11.19
CA MET A 493 -18.04 -0.08 12.31
C MET A 493 -19.14 -0.94 12.94
N GLY A 494 -20.36 -0.43 13.04
CA GLY A 494 -21.51 -1.19 13.50
C GLY A 494 -21.82 -2.41 12.63
N LEU A 495 -21.83 -2.23 11.32
CA LEU A 495 -21.96 -3.34 10.36
C LEU A 495 -20.80 -4.34 10.46
N GLY A 496 -19.56 -3.85 10.59
CA GLY A 496 -18.39 -4.72 10.79
C GLY A 496 -18.46 -5.52 12.09
N CYS A 497 -18.98 -4.92 13.16
CA CYS A 497 -19.21 -5.59 14.44
C CYS A 497 -20.21 -6.75 14.28
N PHE A 498 -21.32 -6.49 13.58
CA PHE A 498 -22.31 -7.51 13.27
C PHE A 498 -21.71 -8.66 12.46
N ASP A 499 -20.95 -8.35 11.39
CA ASP A 499 -20.37 -9.37 10.51
C ASP A 499 -19.39 -10.28 11.25
N GLN A 500 -18.52 -9.70 12.08
CA GLN A 500 -17.52 -10.45 12.84
C GLN A 500 -18.15 -11.33 13.92
N ALA A 501 -19.11 -10.80 14.69
CA ALA A 501 -19.85 -11.60 15.66
C ALA A 501 -20.66 -12.71 14.96
N ALA A 502 -21.37 -12.40 13.88
CA ALA A 502 -22.14 -13.39 13.12
C ALA A 502 -21.27 -14.50 12.50
N SER A 503 -20.00 -14.21 12.16
CA SER A 503 -19.06 -15.21 11.64
C SER A 503 -18.62 -16.24 12.68
N ARG A 504 -18.67 -15.88 13.97
CA ARG A 504 -18.27 -16.74 15.10
C ARG A 504 -19.45 -17.45 15.77
N LEU A 505 -20.66 -17.02 15.45
CA LEU A 505 -21.90 -17.55 16.03
C LEU A 505 -21.99 -19.08 15.87
N GLY A 506 -22.00 -19.78 17.00
CA GLY A 506 -22.30 -21.21 17.06
C GLY A 506 -23.78 -21.49 16.79
N LYS A 507 -24.13 -22.65 16.23
CA LYS A 507 -25.52 -23.02 15.91
C LYS A 507 -26.48 -22.98 17.10
N ASP A 508 -25.97 -23.21 18.31
CA ASP A 508 -26.75 -23.28 19.54
C ASP A 508 -26.52 -22.06 20.47
N ASP A 509 -25.76 -21.04 20.03
CA ASP A 509 -25.44 -19.88 20.86
C ASP A 509 -26.55 -18.81 20.83
N GLN A 510 -27.58 -19.05 21.63
CA GLN A 510 -28.74 -18.15 21.74
C GLN A 510 -28.39 -16.78 22.36
N VAL A 511 -27.32 -16.70 23.17
CA VAL A 511 -26.93 -15.45 23.82
C VAL A 511 -26.29 -14.51 22.80
N GLU A 512 -25.35 -15.01 22.02
CA GLU A 512 -24.70 -14.23 20.96
C GLU A 512 -25.69 -13.87 19.83
N ALA A 513 -26.62 -14.77 19.49
CA ALA A 513 -27.72 -14.47 18.57
C ALA A 513 -28.60 -13.32 19.09
N GLY A 514 -28.96 -13.32 20.38
CA GLY A 514 -29.72 -12.23 21.00
C GLY A 514 -28.99 -10.88 20.98
N GLU A 515 -27.67 -10.87 21.21
CA GLU A 515 -26.85 -9.66 21.06
C GLU A 515 -26.80 -9.17 19.61
N LEU A 516 -26.72 -10.05 18.62
CA LEU A 516 -26.77 -9.70 17.20
C LEU A 516 -28.11 -9.08 16.81
N VAL A 517 -29.23 -9.63 17.29
CA VAL A 517 -30.58 -9.06 17.08
C VAL A 517 -30.67 -7.66 17.71
N SER A 518 -30.18 -7.50 18.93
CA SER A 518 -30.15 -6.20 19.60
C SER A 518 -29.30 -5.19 18.84
N LEU A 519 -28.09 -5.58 18.39
CA LEU A 519 -27.22 -4.73 17.59
C LEU A 519 -27.89 -4.33 16.28
N HIS A 520 -28.51 -5.27 15.56
CA HIS A 520 -29.23 -5.00 14.31
C HIS A 520 -30.35 -3.95 14.49
N ARG A 521 -31.14 -4.08 15.56
CA ARG A 521 -32.18 -3.10 15.92
C ARG A 521 -31.58 -1.72 16.22
N ILE A 522 -30.53 -1.67 17.02
CA ILE A 522 -29.83 -0.43 17.38
C ILE A 522 -29.27 0.27 16.12
N LEU A 523 -28.61 -0.48 15.23
CA LEU A 523 -28.06 0.03 13.98
C LEU A 523 -29.13 0.54 13.04
N THR A 524 -30.26 -0.17 12.96
CA THR A 524 -31.41 0.27 12.14
C THR A 524 -31.96 1.58 12.63
N SER A 525 -32.15 1.72 13.95
CA SER A 525 -32.58 2.97 14.57
C SER A 525 -31.61 4.12 14.28
N ALA A 526 -30.30 3.89 14.45
CA ALA A 526 -29.27 4.89 14.18
C ALA A 526 -29.24 5.31 12.71
N ALA A 527 -29.33 4.35 11.77
CA ALA A 527 -29.33 4.65 10.35
C ALA A 527 -30.60 5.40 9.90
N MET A 528 -31.76 5.07 10.46
CA MET A 528 -33.00 5.82 10.22
C MET A 528 -32.95 7.23 10.82
N GLU A 529 -32.40 7.40 12.03
CA GLU A 529 -32.17 8.71 12.65
C GLU A 529 -31.32 9.59 11.74
N ILE A 530 -30.12 9.13 11.35
CA ILE A 530 -29.23 9.94 10.52
C ILE A 530 -29.80 10.17 9.12
N SER A 531 -30.53 9.23 8.54
CA SER A 531 -31.17 9.45 7.23
C SER A 531 -32.19 10.60 7.23
N GLN A 532 -32.70 11.00 8.41
CA GLN A 532 -33.57 12.16 8.59
C GLN A 532 -32.79 13.45 8.85
N LEU A 533 -31.62 13.36 9.49
CA LEU A 533 -30.78 14.50 9.86
C LEU A 533 -29.80 14.92 8.74
N ASP A 534 -29.27 13.96 8.00
CA ASP A 534 -28.19 14.16 7.03
C ASP A 534 -28.73 14.71 5.69
N ASP A 535 -28.42 15.97 5.40
CA ASP A 535 -28.63 16.63 4.12
C ASP A 535 -27.33 16.83 3.32
N THR A 536 -26.22 16.21 3.76
CA THR A 536 -24.91 16.28 3.12
C THR A 536 -24.77 15.25 1.99
N LEU A 537 -23.59 15.20 1.36
CA LEU A 537 -23.28 14.23 0.30
C LEU A 537 -23.28 12.77 0.76
N HIS A 538 -23.35 12.48 2.06
CA HIS A 538 -23.32 11.12 2.59
C HIS A 538 -24.70 10.49 2.83
N ARG A 539 -25.79 11.21 2.59
CA ARG A 539 -27.16 10.69 2.77
C ARG A 539 -27.37 9.35 2.04
N ASP A 540 -26.94 9.25 0.79
CA ASP A 540 -27.07 8.03 -0.03
C ASP A 540 -26.25 6.86 0.56
N ARG A 541 -25.18 7.14 1.30
CA ARG A 541 -24.37 6.12 1.99
C ARG A 541 -25.09 5.54 3.21
N TRP A 542 -25.84 6.36 3.94
CA TRP A 542 -26.69 5.89 5.04
C TRP A 542 -27.85 5.02 4.54
N GLN A 543 -28.44 5.36 3.40
CA GLN A 543 -29.38 4.46 2.72
C GLN A 543 -28.72 3.13 2.34
N THR A 544 -27.48 3.17 1.85
CA THR A 544 -26.70 1.94 1.56
C THR A 544 -26.48 1.11 2.83
N ILE A 545 -26.22 1.73 3.99
CA ILE A 545 -26.16 1.03 5.29
C ILE A 545 -27.49 0.34 5.61
N LEU A 546 -28.63 1.01 5.42
CA LEU A 546 -29.96 0.40 5.62
C LEU A 546 -30.19 -0.81 4.70
N GLN A 547 -29.81 -0.71 3.41
CA GLN A 547 -29.88 -1.85 2.49
C GLN A 547 -29.01 -3.03 2.96
N HIS A 548 -27.81 -2.74 3.46
CA HIS A 548 -26.92 -3.72 4.05
C HIS A 548 -27.49 -4.39 5.30
N LEU A 549 -28.21 -3.66 6.16
CA LEU A 549 -28.92 -4.22 7.32
C LEU A 549 -30.11 -5.08 6.90
N ALA A 550 -30.85 -4.67 5.87
CA ALA A 550 -31.97 -5.42 5.32
C ALA A 550 -31.50 -6.76 4.71
N LEU A 551 -30.39 -6.75 3.96
CA LEU A 551 -29.79 -7.97 3.41
C LEU A 551 -29.29 -8.89 4.53
N ARG A 552 -28.67 -8.36 5.59
CA ARG A 552 -28.25 -9.15 6.76
C ARG A 552 -29.44 -9.76 7.49
N ARG A 553 -30.57 -9.06 7.56
CA ARG A 553 -31.82 -9.57 8.13
C ARG A 553 -32.38 -10.77 7.37
N ILE A 554 -32.35 -10.73 6.04
CA ILE A 554 -32.74 -11.88 5.20
C ILE A 554 -31.70 -13.00 5.34
N TYR A 555 -30.42 -12.66 5.23
CA TYR A 555 -29.35 -13.64 5.25
C TYR A 555 -29.30 -14.42 6.57
N GLY A 556 -29.56 -13.76 7.71
CA GLY A 556 -29.62 -14.39 9.03
C GLY A 556 -30.96 -15.01 9.42
N ASP A 557 -31.99 -14.94 8.56
CA ASP A 557 -33.32 -15.49 8.84
C ASP A 557 -33.28 -17.03 8.90
N GLU A 558 -33.95 -17.64 9.87
CA GLU A 558 -33.98 -19.10 10.03
C GLU A 558 -34.48 -19.85 8.79
N ARG A 559 -35.38 -19.26 8.01
CA ARG A 559 -35.92 -19.85 6.76
C ARG A 559 -34.87 -19.92 5.67
N VAL A 560 -33.82 -19.10 5.77
CA VAL A 560 -32.71 -18.97 4.81
C VAL A 560 -31.45 -19.67 5.32
N ALA A 561 -31.15 -19.60 6.62
CA ALA A 561 -29.89 -20.05 7.22
C ALA A 561 -29.61 -21.56 7.05
N GLY A 562 -30.65 -22.37 6.77
CA GLY A 562 -30.52 -23.78 6.44
C GLY A 562 -29.80 -24.60 7.52
N THR A 563 -29.29 -25.78 7.16
CA THR A 563 -28.59 -26.65 8.13
C THR A 563 -27.10 -26.33 8.27
N SER A 564 -26.51 -25.53 7.39
CA SER A 564 -25.07 -25.27 7.33
C SER A 564 -24.62 -24.04 8.12
N ARG A 565 -25.54 -23.12 8.48
CA ARG A 565 -25.21 -21.86 9.15
C ARG A 565 -26.13 -21.62 10.34
N ALA A 566 -25.63 -20.92 11.36
CA ALA A 566 -26.42 -20.49 12.50
C ALA A 566 -27.43 -19.40 12.06
N ALA A 567 -28.70 -19.57 12.41
CA ALA A 567 -29.70 -18.53 12.25
C ALA A 567 -29.47 -17.45 13.30
N VAL A 568 -29.58 -16.19 12.88
CA VAL A 568 -29.50 -15.03 13.77
C VAL A 568 -30.89 -14.57 14.19
N PHE A 569 -31.84 -14.60 13.25
CA PHE A 569 -33.18 -14.05 13.43
C PHE A 569 -34.25 -15.14 13.37
N ALA A 570 -35.10 -15.14 14.40
CA ALA A 570 -36.36 -15.86 14.43
C ALA A 570 -37.47 -15.05 13.71
N PRO A 571 -38.59 -15.69 13.31
CA PRO A 571 -39.67 -15.01 12.59
C PRO A 571 -40.38 -13.92 13.42
N GLY A 572 -40.29 -14.01 14.75
CA GLY A 572 -40.90 -13.07 15.69
C GLY A 572 -39.99 -11.92 16.14
N ASP A 573 -38.73 -11.89 15.71
CA ASP A 573 -37.79 -10.84 16.12
C ASP A 573 -38.16 -9.49 15.49
N GLU A 574 -37.93 -8.41 16.27
CA GLU A 574 -38.17 -7.04 15.83
C GLU A 574 -37.38 -6.68 14.56
N THR A 575 -37.88 -5.71 13.78
CA THR A 575 -37.33 -5.31 12.46
C THR A 575 -37.51 -6.39 11.38
N LEU A 576 -38.77 -6.67 11.05
CA LEU A 576 -39.15 -7.64 10.01
C LEU A 576 -38.63 -7.23 8.62
N ILE A 577 -38.44 -8.22 7.73
CA ILE A 577 -38.10 -7.97 6.31
C ILE A 577 -39.14 -7.04 5.66
N GLN A 578 -40.42 -7.21 6.01
CA GLN A 578 -41.53 -6.37 5.57
C GLN A 578 -41.35 -4.90 5.94
N ALA A 579 -40.81 -4.61 7.12
CA ALA A 579 -40.59 -3.24 7.58
C ALA A 579 -39.57 -2.51 6.69
N TYR A 580 -38.51 -3.20 6.26
CA TYR A 580 -37.57 -2.63 5.29
C TYR A 580 -38.21 -2.42 3.92
N MET A 581 -39.00 -3.38 3.44
CA MET A 581 -39.68 -3.23 2.14
C MET A 581 -40.64 -2.04 2.14
N GLN A 582 -41.39 -1.84 3.24
CA GLN A 582 -42.27 -0.68 3.42
C GLN A 582 -41.48 0.63 3.49
N TYR A 583 -40.34 0.64 4.17
CA TYR A 583 -39.46 1.81 4.21
C TYR A 583 -38.97 2.18 2.80
N PHE A 584 -38.42 1.22 2.06
CA PHE A 584 -37.90 1.46 0.71
C PHE A 584 -39.01 1.75 -0.31
N GLN A 585 -40.27 1.40 -0.06
CA GLN A 585 -41.38 1.69 -0.99
C GLN A 585 -41.56 3.20 -1.25
N ALA A 586 -41.15 4.06 -0.30
CA ALA A 586 -41.20 5.50 -0.45
C ALA A 586 -40.40 6.01 -1.66
N ASP A 587 -39.31 5.32 -2.03
CA ASP A 587 -38.56 5.52 -3.26
C ASP A 587 -38.53 4.22 -4.10
N PRO A 588 -39.30 4.14 -5.21
CA PRO A 588 -39.31 2.97 -6.08
C PRO A 588 -37.92 2.51 -6.55
N GLY A 589 -36.95 3.43 -6.69
CA GLY A 589 -35.57 3.11 -7.04
C GLY A 589 -34.86 2.32 -5.95
N GLU A 590 -35.01 2.71 -4.69
CA GLU A 590 -34.42 2.01 -3.53
C GLU A 590 -35.02 0.62 -3.35
N LEU A 591 -36.35 0.48 -3.45
CA LEU A 591 -37.01 -0.82 -3.37
C LEU A 591 -36.51 -1.78 -4.45
N ILE A 592 -36.38 -1.29 -5.69
CA ILE A 592 -35.88 -2.09 -6.81
C ILE A 592 -34.41 -2.46 -6.61
N ALA A 593 -33.57 -1.55 -6.10
CA ALA A 593 -32.19 -1.85 -5.77
C ALA A 593 -32.07 -2.94 -4.70
N PHE A 594 -32.87 -2.87 -3.63
CA PHE A 594 -32.91 -3.88 -2.57
C PHE A 594 -33.36 -5.26 -3.09
N LEU A 595 -34.43 -5.30 -3.90
CA LEU A 595 -34.92 -6.54 -4.49
C LEU A 595 -33.92 -7.12 -5.50
N HIS A 596 -33.27 -6.29 -6.30
CA HIS A 596 -32.21 -6.71 -7.22
C HIS A 596 -31.02 -7.31 -6.45
N ALA A 597 -30.57 -6.66 -5.37
CA ALA A 597 -29.52 -7.19 -4.51
C ALA A 597 -29.93 -8.53 -3.87
N SER A 598 -31.19 -8.65 -3.43
CA SER A 598 -31.73 -9.88 -2.86
C SER A 598 -31.72 -11.05 -3.87
N MET A 599 -32.15 -10.78 -5.10
CA MET A 599 -32.13 -11.75 -6.20
C MET A 599 -30.71 -12.12 -6.63
N SER A 600 -29.79 -11.15 -6.65
CA SER A 600 -28.37 -11.37 -6.97
C SER A 600 -27.67 -12.27 -5.94
N ASN A 601 -28.09 -12.19 -4.68
CA ASN A 601 -27.67 -13.10 -3.60
C ASN A 601 -28.40 -14.45 -3.62
N ARG A 602 -29.23 -14.71 -4.64
CA ARG A 602 -29.95 -15.97 -4.87
C ARG A 602 -30.91 -16.36 -3.73
N PHE A 603 -31.50 -15.37 -3.06
CA PHE A 603 -32.59 -15.64 -2.13
C PHE A 603 -33.81 -16.20 -2.85
N ASP A 604 -34.61 -17.01 -2.15
CA ASP A 604 -35.78 -17.65 -2.72
C ASP A 604 -36.85 -16.64 -3.16
N ALA A 605 -37.23 -16.70 -4.43
CA ALA A 605 -38.24 -15.84 -5.02
C ALA A 605 -39.65 -16.10 -4.49
N ALA A 606 -39.95 -17.30 -3.98
CA ALA A 606 -41.24 -17.54 -3.33
C ALA A 606 -41.31 -16.81 -1.99
N MET A 607 -40.31 -16.99 -1.13
CA MET A 607 -40.20 -16.24 0.13
C MET A 607 -40.28 -14.71 -0.07
N LEU A 608 -39.51 -14.15 -1.01
CA LEU A 608 -39.54 -12.70 -1.26
C LEU A 608 -40.91 -12.20 -1.77
N ARG A 609 -41.65 -13.02 -2.53
CA ARG A 609 -43.03 -12.69 -2.94
C ARG A 609 -43.98 -12.69 -1.76
N ASP A 610 -43.86 -13.64 -0.85
CA ASP A 610 -44.69 -13.71 0.35
C ASP A 610 -44.42 -12.50 1.26
N GLU A 611 -43.16 -12.06 1.39
CA GLU A 611 -42.82 -10.83 2.12
C GLU A 611 -43.37 -9.57 1.45
N LEU A 612 -43.32 -9.47 0.11
CA LEU A 612 -43.93 -8.36 -0.64
C LEU A 612 -45.46 -8.31 -0.45
N GLN A 613 -46.11 -9.47 -0.46
CA GLN A 613 -47.54 -9.59 -0.20
C GLN A 613 -47.89 -9.22 1.24
N GLY A 614 -47.11 -9.69 2.22
CA GLY A 614 -47.26 -9.35 3.63
C GLY A 614 -47.06 -7.85 3.89
N ALA A 615 -46.14 -7.21 3.17
CA ALA A 615 -45.93 -5.77 3.20
C ALA A 615 -46.99 -4.95 2.45
N ALA A 616 -47.93 -5.60 1.75
CA ALA A 616 -48.94 -4.98 0.88
C ALA A 616 -48.38 -4.13 -0.27
N ILE A 617 -47.27 -4.57 -0.89
CA ILE A 617 -46.58 -3.84 -1.95
C ILE A 617 -46.94 -4.39 -3.33
N ASP A 618 -47.48 -3.54 -4.21
CA ASP A 618 -47.65 -3.84 -5.63
C ASP A 618 -46.37 -3.50 -6.41
N LEU A 619 -45.50 -4.50 -6.60
CA LEU A 619 -44.24 -4.34 -7.32
C LEU A 619 -44.42 -3.83 -8.76
N ARG A 620 -45.53 -4.16 -9.43
CA ARG A 620 -45.77 -3.67 -10.81
C ARG A 620 -46.05 -2.17 -10.81
N ALA A 621 -46.83 -1.71 -9.84
CA ALA A 621 -47.09 -0.28 -9.67
C ALA A 621 -45.79 0.48 -9.36
N CYS A 622 -44.92 -0.08 -8.51
CA CYS A 622 -43.60 0.50 -8.22
C CYS A 622 -42.72 0.60 -9.47
N VAL A 623 -42.62 -0.46 -10.28
CA VAL A 623 -41.84 -0.44 -11.53
C VAL A 623 -42.42 0.57 -12.54
N ALA A 624 -43.74 0.60 -12.71
CA ALA A 624 -44.38 1.57 -13.60
C ALA A 624 -44.15 3.02 -13.13
N ASN A 625 -44.15 3.26 -11.82
CA ASN A 625 -43.82 4.56 -11.26
C ASN A 625 -42.35 4.93 -11.50
N LEU A 626 -41.40 4.00 -11.29
CA LEU A 626 -39.99 4.25 -11.58
C LEU A 626 -39.76 4.56 -13.07
N GLN A 627 -40.43 3.84 -13.98
CA GLN A 627 -40.35 4.12 -15.41
C GLN A 627 -40.83 5.55 -15.73
N ARG A 628 -41.96 5.98 -15.17
CA ARG A 628 -42.44 7.36 -15.35
C ARG A 628 -41.46 8.39 -14.78
N LEU A 629 -40.87 8.13 -13.62
CA LEU A 629 -39.88 9.01 -13.00
C LEU A 629 -38.59 9.10 -13.83
N HIS A 630 -38.15 7.97 -14.40
CA HIS A 630 -37.02 7.89 -15.31
C HIS A 630 -37.27 8.72 -16.58
N ASP A 631 -38.47 8.61 -17.18
CA ASP A 631 -38.86 9.41 -18.35
C ASP A 631 -38.83 10.93 -18.06
N LEU A 632 -39.02 11.33 -16.81
CA LEU A 632 -38.95 12.74 -16.37
C LEU A 632 -37.52 13.20 -16.09
N ASN A 633 -36.70 12.36 -15.45
CA ASN A 633 -35.31 12.66 -15.12
C ASN A 633 -34.49 11.38 -14.97
N ASP A 634 -33.85 10.98 -16.06
CA ASP A 634 -33.05 9.76 -16.18
C ASP A 634 -31.84 9.72 -15.23
N ARG A 635 -31.24 10.89 -14.97
CA ARG A 635 -30.09 11.03 -14.07
C ARG A 635 -30.47 10.84 -12.60
N ARG A 636 -31.63 11.36 -12.18
CA ARG A 636 -32.09 11.23 -10.80
C ARG A 636 -32.72 9.87 -10.52
N TYR A 637 -33.39 9.29 -11.51
CA TYR A 637 -34.08 8.00 -11.38
C TYR A 637 -33.55 7.01 -12.42
N PRO A 638 -32.34 6.47 -12.22
CA PRO A 638 -31.74 5.55 -13.19
C PRO A 638 -32.53 4.24 -13.27
N LEU A 639 -32.88 3.83 -14.49
CA LEU A 639 -33.56 2.56 -14.75
C LEU A 639 -32.57 1.53 -15.29
N ARG A 640 -32.29 0.50 -14.49
CA ARG A 640 -31.31 -0.54 -14.80
C ARG A 640 -31.99 -1.80 -15.36
N ALA A 641 -31.72 -2.15 -16.61
CA ALA A 641 -32.37 -3.27 -17.29
C ALA A 641 -32.04 -4.63 -16.64
N ASP A 642 -30.80 -4.80 -16.20
CA ASP A 642 -30.33 -5.94 -15.39
C ASP A 642 -31.15 -6.09 -14.10
N ALA A 643 -31.39 -4.99 -13.39
CA ALA A 643 -32.19 -4.99 -12.16
C ALA A 643 -33.64 -5.43 -12.42
N LEU A 644 -34.28 -4.88 -13.45
CA LEU A 644 -35.65 -5.25 -13.84
C LEU A 644 -35.76 -6.72 -14.25
N GLN A 645 -34.78 -7.23 -14.99
CA GLN A 645 -34.73 -8.63 -15.39
C GLN A 645 -34.59 -9.55 -14.18
N ALA A 646 -33.74 -9.20 -13.21
CA ALA A 646 -33.51 -9.98 -12.00
C ALA A 646 -34.77 -10.08 -11.12
N ILE A 647 -35.56 -9.01 -11.00
CA ILE A 647 -36.77 -8.99 -10.15
C ILE A 647 -38.03 -9.48 -10.86
N ALA A 648 -38.00 -9.74 -12.18
CA ALA A 648 -39.14 -10.24 -12.93
C ALA A 648 -39.85 -11.47 -12.31
N PRO A 649 -39.13 -12.46 -11.71
CA PRO A 649 -39.76 -13.60 -11.03
C PRO A 649 -40.61 -13.23 -9.82
N LEU A 650 -40.42 -12.04 -9.24
CA LEU A 650 -41.18 -11.55 -8.08
C LEU A 650 -42.52 -10.95 -8.49
N MET A 651 -42.72 -10.63 -9.78
CA MET A 651 -43.98 -10.13 -10.26
C MET A 651 -44.98 -11.28 -10.43
N PRO A 652 -46.24 -11.15 -9.96
CA PRO A 652 -47.23 -12.21 -10.14
C PRO A 652 -47.41 -12.50 -11.64
N THR A 653 -47.42 -13.76 -12.06
CA THR A 653 -47.74 -14.12 -13.45
C THR A 653 -49.22 -13.92 -13.69
N VAL A 654 -49.60 -13.17 -14.75
CA VAL A 654 -50.99 -13.14 -15.20
C VAL A 654 -51.35 -14.53 -15.71
N HIS A 655 -52.05 -15.34 -14.91
CA HIS A 655 -52.87 -16.40 -15.47
C HIS A 655 -53.99 -15.73 -16.26
N ARG A 656 -53.84 -15.61 -17.58
CA ARG A 656 -55.00 -15.41 -18.45
C ARG A 656 -55.85 -16.68 -18.32
N PRO A 657 -57.09 -16.61 -17.82
CA PRO A 657 -57.98 -17.76 -17.90
C PRO A 657 -58.18 -18.08 -19.39
N VAL A 658 -57.86 -19.31 -19.77
CA VAL A 658 -58.19 -19.85 -21.09
C VAL A 658 -59.72 -19.82 -21.19
N GLN A 659 -60.26 -18.90 -21.98
CA GLN A 659 -61.65 -18.99 -22.40
C GLN A 659 -61.82 -20.30 -23.18
N PRO A 660 -62.82 -21.15 -22.85
CA PRO A 660 -63.09 -22.34 -23.64
C PRO A 660 -63.54 -21.90 -25.03
N VAL A 661 -62.75 -22.29 -26.04
CA VAL A 661 -63.08 -22.09 -27.45
C VAL A 661 -64.33 -22.91 -27.76
N LEU A 662 -65.41 -22.19 -28.11
CA LEU A 662 -66.61 -22.72 -28.73
C LEU A 662 -66.21 -23.49 -30.00
N ALA A 663 -66.59 -24.76 -30.05
CA ALA A 663 -66.46 -25.60 -31.23
C ALA A 663 -67.24 -24.98 -32.41
N ILE A 664 -66.52 -24.54 -33.44
CA ILE A 664 -67.08 -24.26 -34.77
C ILE A 664 -66.54 -25.33 -35.72
N MET A 665 -67.48 -26.10 -36.28
CA MET A 665 -67.26 -27.14 -37.27
C MET A 665 -66.69 -26.60 -38.60
N PRO A 666 -66.04 -27.46 -39.41
CA PRO A 666 -65.14 -27.02 -40.47
C PRO A 666 -65.87 -26.69 -41.77
N GLY A 667 -65.43 -25.60 -42.41
CA GLY A 667 -65.91 -25.17 -43.73
C GLY A 667 -64.78 -24.67 -44.61
N ARG A 668 -64.19 -25.60 -45.38
CA ARG A 668 -63.70 -25.44 -46.77
C ARG A 668 -62.80 -24.25 -47.15
N SER A 669 -61.53 -24.60 -47.38
CA SER A 669 -60.76 -24.44 -48.63
C SER A 669 -60.60 -23.06 -49.29
N GLY A 670 -59.35 -22.63 -49.44
CA GLY A 670 -58.88 -21.89 -50.64
C GLY A 670 -57.84 -20.80 -50.35
N PRO A 671 -56.81 -20.59 -51.20
CA PRO A 671 -55.49 -20.11 -50.78
C PRO A 671 -55.15 -18.66 -51.19
N SER A 672 -53.96 -18.23 -50.75
CA SER A 672 -53.04 -17.23 -51.35
C SER A 672 -53.38 -15.74 -51.28
N HIS A 673 -52.54 -14.95 -50.59
CA HIS A 673 -51.43 -14.18 -51.21
C HIS A 673 -50.76 -13.21 -50.20
N PHE A 674 -49.42 -13.19 -50.26
CA PHE A 674 -48.41 -12.34 -49.60
C PHE A 674 -48.13 -12.49 -48.11
#